data_AF-R5IZG0-F1
#
_entry.id   AF-R5IZG0-F1
#
_cell.length_a   1.000
_cell.length_b   1.000
_cell.length_c   1.000
_cell.angle_alpha   90.00
_cell.angle_beta   90.00
_cell.angle_gamma   90.00
#
_symmetry.space_group_name_H-M   'P 1'
#
loop_
_entity.id
_entity.type
_entity.pdbx_description
1 polymer ?
#
loop_
_entity_poly.entity_id
_entity_poly.type
_entity_poly.pdbx_seq_one_letter_code
_entity_poly.pdbx_strand_id
1 'polypeptide(L)'
;MNRRFVRSLLLAALLVLLCTQVFAAQETLAALRLDPEPGFTTRMKDTDGNTLTQSGVLNPDGLANSVRSAKIASYSIYYNGRLLMTVTPVGFSEPDAAVMSGGAPTCTGFYKTTFSIDDTREIFLTGLTESTLEQVQTELTASALEDRYFSLTNVDFIDAEKEFTDVAEGEIASDANLCWAAASSNMLRFSGWGSEAGFRTEDDLFESFISAFTDAGGSYTYGLDWFFNGYYAMQGNDGWAQLRAPGESGKYLSEYPADSLYQTYEISNHIDNLRPVLDALERDCAVGISIGNYLSSFRIGGHAITLWGYLHDTSASPYSKEAYPAIFISDSDSDKYDGALRRQAPNRLRVMMMDGMFDGFGADSWELDYPSTFPWRLESFTVLEPYRAELEQDASGTHNKNTSADFSVQDLYVRASMFDDLELGIDTIPANQSFKIGGIALNNSAVNLSSARLQIVTTITQNGQTVWEKTSQRPVSRFSANAYVKLSETCNSLAAGSYEATIRVTASGISEAYLLNNTRSISFTVSAAAPDASNASVSVSIPEFDGRTGGYGTLRFGGVDSLYPAGTELTWSVYEKYDSVLYDDWVLAYQGYQQPESVRYEGMTTAVRTLVVLRPVDPSLACVTLDAGSQKLLYHRVYTLAADDNTGICSAIAYGQNTLAAGEQFSFYISNFTTCTPSITVTPAVYAIRSSDNLRIDLWRGEAMRMAYGESTENAPCRVASWSAELLPGQYAIYGEAVYEYGSKTVKLSTLQVNADKPFVSAGTTFRGSNRCAVVLECAAAEGSAEFGIEYRKAGQEQTERVSFSANFDSVKSRQLCLSFKADAGADYSFRTFIVSEDDTTYGAWNDCPAPTAARILTDAPQNGGADASVWEFTAPSDGVYTLTVQGAETGALYDTTDVLPKAGREGTMLQRGFYLEAGETALFCVQAEASYTVEVTRAQEIGLCSPVRFNAAFTGYERFFSFTAPAAGSYVFHAAGESGWLYKLGENAMWELYRHFSASRPDSGVSLTLEKGQRVYFRIANTAIGSYSFAVSRPAPEVSVSDEGVNVSYDPEFTGLHLIALYDADGRMVDVQYVPVQSLDTRISAVLRGTKTGFVRVFQLDAEKNTPLTAAKQIELV
;
A
#
# COMPACT_ATOMS: atom_id res chain seq x y z
N MET A 1 9.16 -75.80 -34.70
CA MET A 1 9.12 -75.78 -33.22
C MET A 1 9.99 -74.66 -32.60
N ASN A 2 11.17 -74.31 -33.13
CA ASN A 2 12.07 -73.30 -32.51
C ASN A 2 11.61 -71.83 -32.49
N ARG A 3 10.72 -71.36 -33.39
CA ARG A 3 10.29 -69.94 -33.41
C ARG A 3 9.27 -69.56 -32.33
N ARG A 4 8.46 -70.51 -31.83
CA ARG A 4 7.53 -70.26 -30.71
C ARG A 4 8.26 -70.25 -29.36
N PHE A 5 9.24 -71.14 -29.19
CA PHE A 5 10.05 -71.21 -27.96
C PHE A 5 10.88 -69.94 -27.75
N VAL A 6 11.52 -69.42 -28.81
CA VAL A 6 12.33 -68.20 -28.73
C VAL A 6 11.49 -66.94 -28.49
N ARG A 7 10.29 -66.84 -29.08
CA ARG A 7 9.35 -65.71 -28.79
C ARG A 7 8.79 -65.76 -27.37
N SER A 8 8.47 -66.95 -26.84
CA SER A 8 8.03 -67.10 -25.46
C SER A 8 9.14 -66.82 -24.46
N LEU A 9 10.40 -67.17 -24.77
CA LEU A 9 11.57 -66.82 -23.95
C LEU A 9 11.90 -65.32 -23.99
N LEU A 10 11.81 -64.67 -25.15
CA LEU A 10 11.98 -63.22 -25.27
C LEU A 10 10.87 -62.45 -24.55
N LEU A 11 9.62 -62.89 -24.67
CA LEU A 11 8.50 -62.26 -23.96
C LEU A 11 8.59 -62.48 -22.46
N ALA A 12 8.98 -63.69 -22.01
CA ALA A 12 9.22 -63.96 -20.59
C ALA A 12 10.44 -63.20 -20.05
N ALA A 13 11.52 -63.07 -20.83
CA ALA A 13 12.67 -62.25 -20.44
C ALA A 13 12.31 -60.76 -20.38
N LEU A 14 11.49 -60.26 -21.32
CA LEU A 14 11.02 -58.87 -21.31
C LEU A 14 10.07 -58.60 -20.12
N LEU A 15 9.16 -59.54 -19.81
CA LEU A 15 8.30 -59.48 -18.63
C LEU A 15 9.10 -59.57 -17.33
N VAL A 16 10.12 -60.43 -17.27
CA VAL A 16 11.01 -60.52 -16.11
C VAL A 16 11.82 -59.23 -15.95
N LEU A 17 12.34 -58.64 -17.04
CA LEU A 17 13.04 -57.35 -17.02
C LEU A 17 12.12 -56.20 -16.56
N LEU A 18 10.91 -56.10 -17.11
CA LEU A 18 9.89 -55.13 -16.70
C LEU A 18 9.49 -55.32 -15.24
N CYS A 19 9.25 -56.56 -14.80
CA CYS A 19 8.97 -56.85 -13.39
C CYS A 19 10.17 -56.48 -12.50
N THR A 20 11.41 -56.80 -12.88
CA THR A 20 12.59 -56.47 -12.07
C THR A 20 12.82 -54.96 -11.95
N GLN A 21 12.50 -54.17 -12.98
CA GLN A 21 12.60 -52.71 -12.92
C GLN A 21 11.52 -52.11 -12.00
N VAL A 22 10.27 -52.59 -12.09
CA VAL A 22 9.18 -52.18 -11.20
C VAL A 22 9.47 -52.55 -9.74
N PHE A 23 10.01 -53.75 -9.49
CA PHE A 23 10.39 -54.18 -8.13
C PHE A 23 11.58 -53.38 -7.58
N ALA A 24 12.58 -53.03 -8.41
CA ALA A 24 13.72 -52.23 -7.98
C ALA A 24 13.34 -50.76 -7.67
N ALA A 25 12.42 -50.16 -8.44
CA ALA A 25 11.88 -48.84 -8.16
C ALA A 25 11.06 -48.82 -6.86
N GLN A 26 10.20 -49.83 -6.65
CA GLN A 26 9.45 -49.99 -5.40
C GLN A 26 10.34 -50.26 -4.18
N GLU A 27 11.42 -51.05 -4.30
CA GLU A 27 12.39 -51.24 -3.21
C GLU A 27 13.10 -49.93 -2.84
N THR A 28 13.42 -49.10 -3.85
CA THR A 28 14.09 -47.81 -3.61
C THR A 28 13.17 -46.82 -2.88
N LEU A 29 11.90 -46.72 -3.29
CA LEU A 29 10.90 -45.91 -2.58
C LEU A 29 10.59 -46.46 -1.18
N ALA A 30 10.50 -47.78 -1.02
CA ALA A 30 10.19 -48.40 0.27
C ALA A 30 11.31 -48.26 1.31
N ALA A 31 12.55 -47.98 0.87
CA ALA A 31 13.70 -47.73 1.73
C ALA A 31 13.81 -46.27 2.22
N LEU A 32 12.91 -45.38 1.78
CA LEU A 32 12.86 -44.00 2.26
C LEU A 32 12.39 -43.96 3.71
N ARG A 33 12.95 -43.03 4.49
CA ARG A 33 12.62 -42.88 5.90
C ARG A 33 11.35 -42.04 6.03
N LEU A 34 10.35 -42.60 6.71
CA LEU A 34 9.16 -41.87 7.13
C LEU A 34 9.16 -41.74 8.66
N ASP A 35 8.86 -40.55 9.17
CA ASP A 35 8.67 -40.33 10.60
C ASP A 35 7.24 -40.79 10.98
N PRO A 36 7.11 -41.66 12.00
CA PRO A 36 5.85 -42.34 12.31
C PRO A 36 4.88 -41.42 13.07
N GLU A 37 4.14 -40.59 12.34
CA GLU A 37 3.13 -39.69 12.91
C GLU A 37 1.69 -40.23 12.71
N PRO A 38 0.89 -40.36 13.79
CA PRO A 38 -0.49 -40.86 13.70
C PRO A 38 -1.38 -39.98 12.82
N GLY A 39 -2.20 -40.62 11.98
CA GLY A 39 -3.12 -39.92 11.08
C GLY A 39 -2.48 -39.43 9.77
N PHE A 40 -1.15 -39.50 9.64
CA PHE A 40 -0.44 -39.14 8.42
C PHE A 40 -0.18 -40.32 7.50
N THR A 41 -0.29 -40.07 6.20
CA THR A 41 0.07 -41.03 5.14
C THR A 41 0.78 -40.30 4.02
N THR A 42 1.91 -40.84 3.57
CA THR A 42 2.64 -40.35 2.41
C THR A 42 2.35 -41.23 1.20
N ARG A 43 2.00 -40.61 0.07
CA ARG A 43 1.88 -41.25 -1.25
C ARG A 43 2.99 -40.76 -2.15
N MET A 44 3.90 -41.64 -2.56
CA MET A 44 5.01 -41.34 -3.46
C MET A 44 4.72 -41.89 -4.86
N LYS A 45 5.07 -41.13 -5.89
CA LYS A 45 5.00 -41.52 -7.30
C LYS A 45 6.42 -41.51 -7.87
N ASP A 46 6.83 -42.61 -8.49
CA ASP A 46 8.11 -42.66 -9.21
C ASP A 46 8.01 -42.05 -10.61
N THR A 47 9.16 -41.90 -11.28
CA THR A 47 9.28 -41.38 -12.64
C THR A 47 8.64 -42.27 -13.71
N ASP A 48 8.40 -43.56 -13.41
CA ASP A 48 7.67 -44.50 -14.27
C ASP A 48 6.14 -44.45 -14.05
N GLY A 49 5.68 -43.69 -13.05
CA GLY A 49 4.28 -43.51 -12.70
C GLY A 49 3.71 -44.52 -11.71
N ASN A 50 4.53 -45.42 -11.14
CA ASN A 50 4.09 -46.32 -10.07
C ASN A 50 3.91 -45.54 -8.77
N THR A 51 2.95 -45.98 -7.95
CA THR A 51 2.60 -45.30 -6.70
C THR A 51 2.85 -46.23 -5.51
N LEU A 52 3.52 -45.72 -4.48
CA LEU A 52 3.70 -46.35 -3.17
C LEU A 52 3.01 -45.51 -2.10
N THR A 53 2.24 -46.13 -1.21
CA THR A 53 1.59 -45.44 -0.08
C THR A 53 2.07 -46.06 1.22
N GLN A 54 2.54 -45.24 2.15
CA GLN A 54 3.08 -45.66 3.44
C GLN A 54 2.59 -44.74 4.57
N SER A 55 2.44 -45.30 5.77
CA SER A 55 2.05 -44.53 6.97
C SER A 55 3.21 -43.66 7.45
N GLY A 56 2.90 -42.45 7.91
CA GLY A 56 3.89 -41.46 8.37
C GLY A 56 4.18 -40.36 7.36
N VAL A 57 5.09 -39.46 7.73
CA VAL A 57 5.51 -38.30 6.93
C VAL A 57 6.89 -38.56 6.36
N LEU A 58 7.09 -38.34 5.06
CA LEU A 58 8.41 -38.47 4.43
C LEU A 58 9.39 -37.46 5.02
N ASN A 59 10.53 -37.95 5.52
CA ASN A 59 11.59 -37.11 6.07
C ASN A 59 12.49 -36.60 4.93
N PRO A 60 12.58 -35.27 4.68
CA PRO A 60 13.37 -34.72 3.59
C PRO A 60 14.89 -34.90 3.76
N ASP A 61 15.44 -35.05 4.97
CA ASP A 61 16.84 -35.43 5.15
C ASP A 61 17.17 -36.77 4.48
N GLY A 62 16.17 -37.66 4.41
CA GLY A 62 16.27 -38.94 3.70
C GLY A 62 16.41 -38.82 2.18
N LEU A 63 16.12 -37.63 1.63
CA LEU A 63 16.18 -37.25 0.20
C LEU A 63 17.52 -36.60 -0.19
N ALA A 64 18.38 -36.24 0.76
CA ALA A 64 19.65 -35.54 0.53
C ALA A 64 20.68 -36.29 -0.37
N ASN A 65 20.33 -37.46 -0.90
CA ASN A 65 21.08 -38.16 -1.94
C ASN A 65 20.37 -38.03 -3.29
N SER A 66 21.01 -37.35 -4.25
CA SER A 66 20.48 -37.06 -5.60
C SER A 66 19.91 -38.28 -6.33
N VAL A 67 20.45 -39.47 -6.07
CA VAL A 67 19.96 -40.75 -6.65
C VAL A 67 18.53 -41.08 -6.23
N ARG A 68 18.13 -40.70 -5.01
CA ARG A 68 16.78 -40.97 -4.48
C ARG A 68 15.77 -39.96 -5.00
N SER A 69 16.10 -38.67 -4.99
CA SER A 69 15.24 -37.60 -5.52
C SER A 69 15.04 -37.73 -7.03
N ALA A 70 16.06 -38.18 -7.78
CA ALA A 70 15.94 -38.44 -9.23
C ALA A 70 14.93 -39.55 -9.59
N LYS A 71 14.51 -40.38 -8.63
CA LYS A 71 13.52 -41.46 -8.84
C LYS A 71 12.12 -41.10 -8.40
N ILE A 72 11.92 -39.96 -7.74
CA ILE A 72 10.62 -39.50 -7.26
C ILE A 72 10.10 -38.47 -8.26
N ALA A 73 8.98 -38.77 -8.92
CA ALA A 73 8.28 -37.79 -9.73
C ALA A 73 7.53 -36.78 -8.84
N SER A 74 6.88 -37.27 -7.78
CA SER A 74 6.25 -36.44 -6.76
C SER A 74 5.91 -37.25 -5.52
N TYR A 75 5.62 -36.58 -4.41
CA TYR A 75 4.95 -37.21 -3.28
C TYR A 75 3.93 -36.28 -2.62
N SER A 76 2.92 -36.85 -2.00
CA SER A 76 1.85 -36.13 -1.34
C SER A 76 1.68 -36.61 0.10
N ILE A 77 1.50 -35.68 1.03
CA ILE A 77 1.24 -35.95 2.44
C ILE A 77 -0.25 -35.74 2.70
N TYR A 78 -0.88 -36.71 3.36
CA TYR A 78 -2.27 -36.68 3.76
C TYR A 78 -2.39 -36.71 5.28
N TYR A 79 -3.30 -35.91 5.85
CA TYR A 79 -3.69 -35.96 7.26
C TYR A 79 -5.17 -36.35 7.36
N ASN A 80 -5.48 -37.47 8.01
CA ASN A 80 -6.84 -38.03 8.13
C ASN A 80 -7.59 -38.15 6.79
N GLY A 81 -6.86 -38.39 5.69
CA GLY A 81 -7.40 -38.52 4.34
C GLY A 81 -7.54 -37.22 3.56
N ARG A 82 -7.34 -36.05 4.17
CA ARG A 82 -7.24 -34.75 3.49
C ARG A 82 -5.83 -34.57 2.92
N LEU A 83 -5.73 -34.12 1.66
CA LEU A 83 -4.43 -33.74 1.07
C LEU A 83 -3.92 -32.49 1.78
N LEU A 84 -2.72 -32.57 2.32
CA LEU A 84 -2.07 -31.47 3.03
C LEU A 84 -1.05 -30.77 2.13
N MET A 85 -0.22 -31.54 1.43
CA MET A 85 0.90 -31.05 0.63
C MET A 85 1.20 -31.98 -0.54
N THR A 86 1.64 -31.41 -1.66
CA THR A 86 2.26 -32.15 -2.78
C THR A 86 3.59 -31.53 -3.12
N VAL A 87 4.63 -32.36 -3.19
CA VAL A 87 6.01 -31.97 -3.45
C VAL A 87 6.50 -32.60 -4.74
N THR A 88 7.21 -31.81 -5.55
CA THR A 88 7.81 -32.23 -6.82
C THR A 88 9.30 -31.90 -6.83
N PRO A 89 10.18 -32.90 -6.90
CA PRO A 89 11.61 -32.70 -7.15
C PRO A 89 11.84 -32.25 -8.61
N VAL A 90 12.73 -31.27 -8.83
CA VAL A 90 13.06 -30.71 -10.14
C VAL A 90 14.58 -30.69 -10.33
N GLY A 91 15.06 -31.06 -11.52
CA GLY A 91 16.49 -30.95 -11.88
C GLY A 91 17.42 -32.00 -11.26
N PHE A 92 16.89 -33.09 -10.68
CA PHE A 92 17.69 -34.21 -10.17
C PHE A 92 17.90 -35.29 -11.26
N SER A 93 19.15 -35.70 -11.48
CA SER A 93 19.52 -36.77 -12.43
C SER A 93 20.32 -37.87 -11.75
N GLU A 94 20.18 -39.13 -12.21
CA GLU A 94 21.06 -40.21 -11.74
C GLU A 94 22.52 -39.93 -12.16
N PRO A 95 23.50 -40.04 -11.24
CA PRO A 95 24.90 -39.80 -11.55
C PRO A 95 25.43 -40.87 -12.51
N ASP A 96 26.15 -40.42 -13.54
CA ASP A 96 26.75 -41.29 -14.54
C ASP A 96 27.88 -42.12 -13.92
N ALA A 97 27.87 -43.46 -14.11
CA ALA A 97 28.74 -44.39 -13.39
C ALA A 97 30.26 -44.16 -13.62
N ALA A 98 30.63 -43.38 -14.65
CA ALA A 98 32.00 -43.03 -14.99
C ALA A 98 32.58 -41.85 -14.17
N VAL A 99 31.74 -41.03 -13.52
CA VAL A 99 32.16 -39.76 -12.86
C VAL A 99 32.57 -39.96 -11.39
N MET A 100 32.37 -41.14 -10.82
CA MET A 100 32.65 -41.48 -9.41
C MET A 100 34.14 -41.46 -8.98
N SER A 101 35.07 -40.96 -9.82
CA SER A 101 36.51 -40.91 -9.53
C SER A 101 37.10 -39.50 -9.38
N GLY A 102 36.30 -38.42 -9.49
CA GLY A 102 36.80 -37.06 -9.34
C GLY A 102 35.75 -36.08 -8.82
N GLY A 103 35.67 -35.92 -7.50
CA GLY A 103 34.82 -34.93 -6.83
C GLY A 103 33.34 -35.33 -6.72
N ALA A 104 32.68 -34.92 -5.64
CA ALA A 104 31.24 -35.12 -5.47
C ALA A 104 30.50 -34.33 -6.58
N PRO A 105 29.52 -34.94 -7.27
CA PRO A 105 28.71 -34.22 -8.24
C PRO A 105 27.91 -33.15 -7.51
N THR A 106 28.08 -31.88 -7.91
CA THR A 106 27.23 -30.77 -7.49
C THR A 106 25.86 -30.97 -8.13
N CYS A 107 24.89 -31.48 -7.37
CA CYS A 107 23.51 -31.58 -7.83
C CYS A 107 22.83 -30.22 -7.62
N THR A 108 22.27 -29.64 -8.68
CA THR A 108 21.63 -28.31 -8.73
C THR A 108 20.10 -28.37 -8.68
N GLY A 109 19.53 -29.49 -8.24
CA GLY A 109 18.08 -29.67 -8.16
C GLY A 109 17.44 -28.91 -7.01
N PHE A 110 16.13 -28.67 -7.10
CA PHE A 110 15.33 -28.03 -6.06
C PHE A 110 13.96 -28.71 -5.95
N TYR A 111 13.18 -28.35 -4.94
CA TYR A 111 11.81 -28.82 -4.75
C TYR A 111 10.82 -27.67 -4.90
N LYS A 112 9.65 -28.00 -5.43
CA LYS A 112 8.47 -27.14 -5.39
C LYS A 112 7.31 -27.84 -4.71
N THR A 113 6.44 -27.08 -4.10
CA THR A 113 5.32 -27.60 -3.32
C THR A 113 4.07 -26.75 -3.46
N THR A 114 2.93 -27.43 -3.43
CA THR A 114 1.61 -26.83 -3.23
C THR A 114 0.99 -27.42 -1.97
N PHE A 115 0.49 -26.58 -1.07
CA PHE A 115 -0.18 -27.02 0.15
C PHE A 115 -1.34 -26.11 0.53
N SER A 116 -2.37 -26.69 1.13
CA SER A 116 -3.54 -25.95 1.59
C SER A 116 -3.30 -25.47 3.02
N ILE A 117 -3.61 -24.20 3.30
CA ILE A 117 -3.62 -23.64 4.67
C ILE A 117 -5.03 -23.65 5.27
N ASP A 118 -6.06 -23.63 4.44
CA ASP A 118 -7.47 -23.81 4.83
C ASP A 118 -8.27 -24.44 3.67
N ASP A 119 -9.61 -24.37 3.73
CA ASP A 119 -10.52 -24.97 2.74
C ASP A 119 -10.57 -24.23 1.40
N THR A 120 -10.11 -22.97 1.39
CA THR A 120 -10.20 -22.06 0.25
C THR A 120 -8.84 -21.55 -0.22
N ARG A 121 -7.78 -21.70 0.60
CA ARG A 121 -6.48 -21.10 0.33
C ARG A 121 -5.37 -22.11 0.21
N GLU A 122 -4.60 -21.95 -0.86
CA GLU A 122 -3.44 -22.77 -1.19
C GLU A 122 -2.21 -21.89 -1.37
N ILE A 123 -1.05 -22.42 -1.00
CA ILE A 123 0.24 -21.77 -1.22
C ILE A 123 1.04 -22.62 -2.20
N PHE A 124 1.59 -21.97 -3.22
CA PHE A 124 2.63 -22.51 -4.08
C PHE A 124 3.99 -21.91 -3.69
N LEU A 125 5.02 -22.74 -3.53
CA LEU A 125 6.42 -22.33 -3.31
C LEU A 125 7.35 -23.15 -4.20
N THR A 126 8.38 -22.51 -4.76
CA THR A 126 9.44 -23.15 -5.57
C THR A 126 10.82 -22.68 -5.12
N GLY A 127 11.88 -23.42 -5.49
CA GLY A 127 13.27 -23.11 -5.11
C GLY A 127 13.70 -23.65 -3.75
N LEU A 128 12.94 -24.60 -3.19
CA LEU A 128 13.25 -25.20 -1.89
C LEU A 128 14.45 -26.14 -2.01
N THR A 129 15.38 -26.03 -1.08
CA THR A 129 16.38 -27.04 -0.73
C THR A 129 15.75 -28.15 0.14
N GLU A 130 16.48 -29.25 0.39
CA GLU A 130 16.03 -30.28 1.33
C GLU A 130 15.73 -29.71 2.73
N SER A 131 16.60 -28.81 3.24
CA SER A 131 16.46 -28.23 4.57
C SER A 131 15.26 -27.29 4.68
N THR A 132 15.02 -26.48 3.65
CA THR A 132 13.87 -25.56 3.64
C THR A 132 12.56 -26.31 3.42
N LEU A 133 12.57 -27.36 2.59
CA LEU A 133 11.45 -28.27 2.44
C LEU A 133 11.11 -28.97 3.78
N GLU A 134 12.11 -29.39 4.55
CA GLU A 134 11.90 -29.94 5.90
C GLU A 134 11.23 -28.94 6.83
N GLN A 135 11.67 -27.67 6.83
CA GLN A 135 11.04 -26.61 7.62
C GLN A 135 9.57 -26.43 7.25
N VAL A 136 9.26 -26.34 5.94
CA VAL A 136 7.88 -26.21 5.45
C VAL A 136 7.02 -27.41 5.86
N GLN A 137 7.52 -28.63 5.67
CA GLN A 137 6.80 -29.84 6.05
C GLN A 137 6.56 -29.96 7.54
N THR A 138 7.58 -29.66 8.35
CA THR A 138 7.51 -29.75 9.81
C THR A 138 6.47 -28.78 10.35
N GLU A 139 6.50 -27.54 9.86
CA GLU A 139 5.55 -26.52 10.27
C GLU A 139 4.11 -26.85 9.84
N LEU A 140 3.94 -27.37 8.62
CA LEU A 140 2.63 -27.75 8.11
C LEU A 140 2.03 -28.95 8.86
N THR A 141 2.86 -29.95 9.17
CA THR A 141 2.43 -31.14 9.94
C THR A 141 2.14 -30.78 11.40
N ALA A 142 2.96 -29.94 12.04
CA ALA A 142 2.70 -29.41 13.38
C ALA A 142 1.41 -28.57 13.42
N SER A 143 1.21 -27.69 12.44
CA SER A 143 -0.01 -26.87 12.34
C SER A 143 -1.27 -27.71 12.21
N ALA A 144 -1.23 -28.78 11.41
CA ALA A 144 -2.34 -29.72 11.26
C ALA A 144 -2.63 -30.53 12.54
N LEU A 145 -1.59 -30.88 13.32
CA LEU A 145 -1.75 -31.59 14.59
C LEU A 145 -2.29 -30.68 15.71
N GLU A 146 -1.87 -29.43 15.73
CA GLU A 146 -2.20 -28.45 16.78
C GLU A 146 -3.45 -27.61 16.47
N ASP A 147 -4.04 -27.79 15.29
CA ASP A 147 -5.19 -27.01 14.79
C ASP A 147 -4.93 -25.49 14.87
N ARG A 148 -3.75 -25.09 14.37
CA ARG A 148 -3.30 -23.69 14.36
C ARG A 148 -2.95 -23.23 12.96
N TYR A 149 -2.85 -21.91 12.79
CA TYR A 149 -2.38 -21.32 11.55
C TYR A 149 -0.94 -21.69 11.26
N PHE A 150 -0.68 -21.93 9.98
CA PHE A 150 0.64 -22.12 9.42
C PHE A 150 1.47 -20.83 9.53
N SER A 151 2.69 -20.93 10.04
CA SER A 151 3.59 -19.79 10.22
C SER A 151 5.04 -20.17 9.93
N LEU A 152 5.60 -19.65 8.84
CA LEU A 152 7.03 -19.77 8.55
C LEU A 152 7.78 -18.52 9.03
N THR A 153 8.87 -18.73 9.77
CA THR A 153 9.83 -17.67 10.10
C THR A 153 11.25 -18.10 9.73
N ASN A 154 12.01 -17.21 9.10
CA ASN A 154 13.44 -17.38 8.77
C ASN A 154 13.76 -18.60 7.90
N VAL A 155 13.07 -18.74 6.77
CA VAL A 155 13.41 -19.75 5.75
C VAL A 155 14.58 -19.22 4.90
N ASP A 156 15.68 -19.98 4.89
CA ASP A 156 16.92 -19.70 4.16
C ASP A 156 16.72 -19.90 2.65
N PHE A 157 16.61 -18.81 1.88
CA PHE A 157 16.33 -18.84 0.43
C PHE A 157 17.50 -18.34 -0.41
N ILE A 158 17.37 -18.35 -1.74
CA ILE A 158 18.30 -17.60 -2.60
C ILE A 158 18.00 -16.10 -2.42
N ASP A 159 18.94 -15.36 -1.83
CA ASP A 159 18.74 -13.96 -1.46
C ASP A 159 20.06 -13.17 -1.49
N ALA A 160 20.40 -12.59 -2.64
CA ALA A 160 21.49 -11.64 -2.72
C ALA A 160 21.15 -10.37 -1.91
N GLU A 161 21.88 -10.15 -0.82
CA GLU A 161 21.68 -9.02 0.09
C GLU A 161 22.48 -7.79 -0.35
N LYS A 162 22.03 -6.58 -0.02
CA LYS A 162 22.82 -5.33 -0.17
C LYS A 162 23.49 -4.95 1.15
N GLU A 163 24.52 -4.12 1.08
CA GLU A 163 25.22 -3.59 2.25
C GLU A 163 25.20 -2.06 2.29
N PHE A 164 24.76 -1.46 3.39
CA PHE A 164 24.86 -0.02 3.57
C PHE A 164 26.28 0.37 4.03
N THR A 165 27.20 0.59 3.09
CA THR A 165 28.50 1.21 3.36
C THR A 165 28.56 2.65 2.87
N ASP A 166 28.82 3.61 3.76
CA ASP A 166 29.20 4.98 3.42
C ASP A 166 30.60 4.99 2.76
N VAL A 167 30.68 4.74 1.45
CA VAL A 167 31.92 4.87 0.68
C VAL A 167 31.96 6.21 -0.05
N ALA A 168 33.13 6.87 0.00
CA ALA A 168 33.37 8.11 -0.72
C ALA A 168 33.26 7.88 -2.24
N GLU A 169 32.72 8.86 -2.95
CA GLU A 169 32.55 8.83 -4.40
C GLU A 169 33.87 8.44 -5.10
N GLY A 170 33.94 7.23 -5.66
CA GLY A 170 35.09 6.73 -6.43
C GLY A 170 35.98 5.68 -5.76
N GLU A 171 35.77 5.32 -4.49
CA GLU A 171 36.55 4.27 -3.81
C GLU A 171 35.63 3.11 -3.35
N ILE A 172 35.59 2.04 -4.16
CA ILE A 172 34.74 0.82 -4.03
C ILE A 172 33.29 1.04 -4.51
N ALA A 173 32.73 0.02 -5.17
CA ALA A 173 31.38 0.05 -5.73
C ALA A 173 30.34 -0.14 -4.62
N SER A 174 29.72 0.96 -4.19
CA SER A 174 28.47 0.93 -3.43
C SER A 174 27.40 0.13 -4.19
N ASP A 175 26.54 -0.57 -3.46
CA ASP A 175 25.42 -1.33 -4.01
C ASP A 175 24.06 -0.78 -3.57
N ALA A 176 24.04 0.39 -2.92
CA ALA A 176 22.86 0.93 -2.25
C ALA A 176 21.59 0.99 -3.14
N ASN A 177 21.76 1.22 -4.45
CA ASN A 177 20.70 1.34 -5.45
C ASN A 177 20.68 0.19 -6.47
N LEU A 178 21.42 -0.91 -6.24
CA LEU A 178 21.56 -2.05 -7.15
C LEU A 178 20.58 -3.21 -6.88
N CYS A 179 19.37 -2.93 -6.40
CA CYS A 179 18.34 -3.95 -6.14
C CYS A 179 18.01 -4.79 -7.40
N TRP A 180 17.98 -4.16 -8.57
CA TRP A 180 17.75 -4.82 -9.85
C TRP A 180 18.84 -5.86 -10.19
N ALA A 181 20.09 -5.61 -9.78
CA ALA A 181 21.21 -6.51 -10.01
C ALA A 181 21.24 -7.65 -8.97
N ALA A 182 20.87 -7.38 -7.72
CA ALA A 182 20.70 -8.41 -6.70
C ALA A 182 19.59 -9.40 -7.10
N ALA A 183 18.41 -8.89 -7.47
CA ALA A 183 17.32 -9.73 -7.93
C ALA A 183 17.65 -10.47 -9.26
N SER A 184 18.40 -9.85 -10.17
CA SER A 184 18.91 -10.56 -11.37
C SER A 184 19.87 -11.70 -11.01
N SER A 185 20.71 -11.52 -9.99
CA SER A 185 21.60 -12.57 -9.47
C SER A 185 20.82 -13.75 -8.91
N ASN A 186 19.75 -13.49 -8.16
CA ASN A 186 18.83 -14.53 -7.67
C ASN A 186 18.20 -15.30 -8.83
N MET A 187 17.71 -14.59 -9.86
CA MET A 187 17.12 -15.21 -11.05
C MET A 187 18.12 -16.09 -11.80
N LEU A 188 19.34 -15.59 -12.03
CA LEU A 188 20.40 -16.32 -12.73
C LEU A 188 20.86 -17.55 -11.92
N ARG A 189 20.89 -17.45 -10.60
CA ARG A 189 21.17 -18.57 -9.70
C ARG A 189 20.09 -19.64 -9.81
N PHE A 190 18.82 -19.27 -9.65
CA PHE A 190 17.71 -20.23 -9.64
C PHE A 190 17.49 -20.92 -10.99
N SER A 191 17.56 -20.16 -12.09
CA SER A 191 17.40 -20.68 -13.45
C SER A 191 18.54 -21.59 -13.92
N GLY A 192 19.66 -21.67 -13.18
CA GLY A 192 20.83 -22.45 -13.54
C GLY A 192 21.82 -21.76 -14.49
N TRP A 193 21.46 -20.62 -15.08
CA TRP A 193 22.33 -19.85 -15.97
C TRP A 193 23.62 -19.36 -15.30
N GLY A 194 23.55 -18.98 -14.03
CA GLY A 194 24.71 -18.59 -13.24
C GLY A 194 25.72 -19.74 -13.10
N SER A 195 25.24 -20.95 -12.88
CA SER A 195 26.11 -22.13 -12.77
C SER A 195 26.73 -22.53 -14.10
N GLU A 196 26.01 -22.41 -15.21
CA GLU A 196 26.57 -22.59 -16.56
C GLU A 196 27.67 -21.56 -16.85
N ALA A 197 27.49 -20.31 -16.42
CA ALA A 197 28.51 -19.27 -16.51
C ALA A 197 29.68 -19.44 -15.50
N GLY A 198 29.65 -20.46 -14.64
CA GLY A 198 30.72 -20.78 -13.69
C GLY A 198 30.59 -20.15 -12.30
N PHE A 199 29.48 -19.50 -11.98
CA PHE A 199 29.20 -18.92 -10.66
C PHE A 199 28.61 -19.95 -9.69
N ARG A 200 28.98 -19.86 -8.41
CA ARG A 200 28.58 -20.85 -7.39
C ARG A 200 27.39 -20.42 -6.56
N THR A 201 27.20 -19.12 -6.33
CA THR A 201 26.12 -18.55 -5.52
C THR A 201 25.58 -17.27 -6.16
N GLU A 202 24.38 -16.86 -5.76
CA GLU A 202 23.80 -15.54 -6.03
C GLU A 202 24.71 -14.41 -5.57
N ASP A 203 25.39 -14.54 -4.42
CA ASP A 203 26.39 -13.56 -3.98
C ASP A 203 27.55 -13.39 -4.96
N ASP A 204 28.08 -14.50 -5.53
CA ASP A 204 29.18 -14.43 -6.49
C ASP A 204 28.76 -13.72 -7.79
N LEU A 205 27.51 -13.93 -8.22
CA LEU A 205 26.91 -13.19 -9.32
C LEU A 205 26.74 -11.71 -8.97
N PHE A 206 26.27 -11.39 -7.76
CA PHE A 206 26.01 -10.01 -7.38
C PHE A 206 27.31 -9.20 -7.24
N GLU A 207 28.39 -9.79 -6.74
CA GLU A 207 29.73 -9.17 -6.80
C GLU A 207 30.14 -8.83 -8.23
N SER A 208 29.81 -9.68 -9.20
CA SER A 208 30.11 -9.39 -10.60
C SER A 208 29.36 -8.16 -11.08
N PHE A 209 28.09 -8.00 -10.73
CA PHE A 209 27.33 -6.80 -11.08
C PHE A 209 27.89 -5.55 -10.40
N ILE A 210 28.15 -5.61 -9.09
CA ILE A 210 28.71 -4.50 -8.31
C ILE A 210 30.04 -4.03 -8.90
N SER A 211 30.91 -4.97 -9.28
CA SER A 211 32.19 -4.66 -9.92
C SER A 211 32.04 -4.01 -11.29
N ALA A 212 30.95 -4.28 -12.01
CA ALA A 212 30.73 -3.83 -13.38
C ALA A 212 30.01 -2.48 -13.47
N PHE A 213 29.14 -2.15 -12.50
CA PHE A 213 28.23 -1.01 -12.58
C PHE A 213 28.51 0.09 -11.55
N THR A 214 28.13 1.31 -11.88
CA THR A 214 27.98 2.41 -10.91
C THR A 214 26.71 2.23 -10.09
N ASP A 215 26.70 2.79 -8.87
CA ASP A 215 25.58 2.69 -7.93
C ASP A 215 24.39 3.59 -8.32
N ALA A 216 23.51 3.08 -9.17
CA ALA A 216 22.26 3.75 -9.55
C ALA A 216 21.18 2.74 -9.96
N GLY A 217 19.96 3.23 -10.18
CA GLY A 217 18.83 2.41 -10.60
C GLY A 217 19.04 1.71 -11.95
N GLY A 218 18.32 0.61 -12.16
CA GLY A 218 18.44 -0.24 -13.34
C GLY A 218 17.22 -1.16 -13.54
N SER A 219 17.35 -2.14 -14.42
CA SER A 219 16.26 -3.07 -14.78
C SER A 219 16.80 -4.46 -15.08
N TYR A 220 15.98 -5.49 -14.85
CA TYR A 220 16.27 -6.89 -15.16
C TYR A 220 16.71 -7.09 -16.60
N THR A 221 15.97 -6.51 -17.57
CA THR A 221 16.21 -6.73 -19.00
C THR A 221 17.62 -6.31 -19.38
N TYR A 222 18.07 -5.13 -18.94
CA TYR A 222 19.40 -4.63 -19.21
C TYR A 222 20.50 -5.39 -18.44
N GLY A 223 20.19 -5.87 -17.23
CA GLY A 223 21.12 -6.70 -16.46
C GLY A 223 21.34 -8.07 -17.09
N LEU A 224 20.28 -8.71 -17.56
CA LEU A 224 20.32 -9.99 -18.27
C LEU A 224 21.03 -9.83 -19.62
N ASP A 225 20.74 -8.78 -20.37
CA ASP A 225 21.46 -8.48 -21.62
C ASP A 225 22.96 -8.36 -21.39
N TRP A 226 23.37 -7.60 -20.38
CA TRP A 226 24.77 -7.47 -20.03
C TRP A 226 25.39 -8.81 -19.65
N PHE A 227 24.70 -9.61 -18.82
CA PHE A 227 25.20 -10.91 -18.39
C PHE A 227 25.45 -11.86 -19.57
N PHE A 228 24.46 -12.02 -20.45
CA PHE A 228 24.57 -12.94 -21.58
C PHE A 228 25.51 -12.43 -22.67
N ASN A 229 25.38 -11.17 -23.08
CA ASN A 229 25.98 -10.67 -24.32
C ASN A 229 26.85 -9.41 -24.16
N GLY A 230 26.92 -8.82 -22.96
CA GLY A 230 27.75 -7.65 -22.67
C GLY A 230 27.17 -6.33 -23.17
N TYR A 231 25.93 -6.32 -23.67
CA TYR A 231 25.22 -5.13 -24.09
C TYR A 231 24.51 -4.46 -22.90
N TYR A 232 24.49 -3.14 -22.88
CA TYR A 232 23.73 -2.38 -21.89
C TYR A 232 23.11 -1.14 -22.54
N ALA A 233 21.81 -1.19 -22.78
CA ALA A 233 21.11 -0.19 -23.58
C ALA A 233 21.08 1.21 -22.92
N MET A 234 21.16 1.28 -21.58
CA MET A 234 21.09 2.54 -20.83
C MET A 234 22.43 3.25 -20.67
N GLN A 235 23.48 2.77 -21.34
CA GLN A 235 24.79 3.42 -21.33
C GLN A 235 24.69 4.87 -21.83
N GLY A 236 25.12 5.82 -21.01
CA GLY A 236 25.09 7.26 -21.28
C GLY A 236 23.77 7.97 -20.94
N ASN A 237 22.77 7.28 -20.37
CA ASN A 237 21.52 7.90 -19.93
C ASN A 237 21.59 8.31 -18.46
N ASP A 238 21.33 9.58 -18.17
CA ASP A 238 21.32 10.12 -16.80
C ASP A 238 20.29 9.41 -15.91
N GLY A 239 20.65 9.18 -14.65
CA GLY A 239 19.80 8.51 -13.65
C GLY A 239 19.80 6.98 -13.70
N TRP A 240 20.49 6.37 -14.67
CA TRP A 240 20.66 4.92 -14.79
C TRP A 240 22.08 4.49 -14.40
N ALA A 241 22.22 3.26 -13.89
CA ALA A 241 23.51 2.63 -13.67
C ALA A 241 24.34 2.63 -14.95
N GLN A 242 25.65 2.83 -14.84
CA GLN A 242 26.57 2.90 -15.96
C GLN A 242 27.60 1.78 -15.86
N LEU A 243 27.96 1.17 -16.98
CA LEU A 243 29.08 0.25 -17.00
C LEU A 243 30.38 1.02 -16.77
N ARG A 244 31.21 0.52 -15.87
CA ARG A 244 32.55 1.07 -15.59
C ARG A 244 33.51 0.84 -16.75
N ALA A 245 33.34 -0.27 -17.46
CA ALA A 245 34.10 -0.63 -18.67
C ALA A 245 33.14 -1.15 -19.77
N PRO A 246 32.44 -0.25 -20.49
CA PRO A 246 31.45 -0.66 -21.50
C PRO A 246 32.06 -1.54 -22.59
N GLY A 247 31.47 -2.71 -22.81
CA GLY A 247 31.93 -3.69 -23.81
C GLY A 247 33.10 -4.59 -23.38
N GLU A 248 33.62 -4.42 -22.16
CA GLU A 248 34.72 -5.24 -21.62
C GLU A 248 34.29 -6.24 -20.52
N SER A 249 33.09 -6.08 -19.96
CA SER A 249 32.53 -6.95 -18.91
C SER A 249 31.21 -7.59 -19.32
N GLY A 250 30.77 -8.60 -18.56
CA GLY A 250 29.60 -9.41 -18.91
C GLY A 250 29.95 -10.41 -20.01
N LYS A 251 28.99 -10.70 -20.89
CA LYS A 251 29.19 -11.60 -22.04
C LYS A 251 29.62 -13.02 -21.63
N TYR A 252 29.05 -13.55 -20.55
CA TYR A 252 29.42 -14.86 -20.01
C TYR A 252 28.96 -16.02 -20.91
N LEU A 253 27.85 -15.84 -21.63
CA LEU A 253 27.15 -16.87 -22.39
C LEU A 253 26.62 -16.31 -23.71
N SER A 254 27.52 -15.71 -24.50
CA SER A 254 27.16 -14.88 -25.66
C SER A 254 26.66 -15.62 -26.88
N GLU A 255 26.78 -16.93 -26.89
CA GLU A 255 26.17 -17.82 -27.87
C GLU A 255 24.66 -17.95 -27.67
N TYR A 256 24.14 -17.52 -26.51
CA TYR A 256 22.71 -17.52 -26.22
C TYR A 256 22.10 -16.12 -26.42
N PRO A 257 21.05 -16.00 -27.23
CA PRO A 257 20.35 -14.74 -27.43
C PRO A 257 19.43 -14.42 -26.24
N ALA A 258 19.86 -13.49 -25.38
CA ALA A 258 19.18 -13.14 -24.13
C ALA A 258 17.67 -12.85 -24.30
N ASP A 259 17.28 -12.14 -25.35
CA ASP A 259 15.88 -11.72 -25.59
C ASP A 259 14.93 -12.86 -25.92
N SER A 260 15.48 -14.02 -26.30
CA SER A 260 14.68 -15.24 -26.51
C SER A 260 14.50 -16.02 -25.20
N LEU A 261 15.25 -15.68 -24.15
CA LEU A 261 15.26 -16.38 -22.87
C LEU A 261 14.40 -15.71 -21.80
N TYR A 262 14.10 -14.42 -21.93
CA TYR A 262 13.26 -13.71 -20.98
C TYR A 262 12.05 -13.02 -21.62
N GLN A 263 11.04 -12.75 -20.79
CA GLN A 263 9.83 -12.04 -21.16
C GLN A 263 9.42 -11.11 -20.02
N THR A 264 9.07 -9.87 -20.33
CA THR A 264 8.49 -8.94 -19.35
C THR A 264 6.98 -8.88 -19.53
N TYR A 265 6.26 -8.84 -18.40
CA TYR A 265 4.81 -8.76 -18.33
C TYR A 265 4.43 -7.52 -17.52
N GLU A 266 3.85 -6.52 -18.17
CA GLU A 266 3.30 -5.35 -17.48
C GLU A 266 1.99 -5.73 -16.79
N ILE A 267 1.79 -5.27 -15.56
CA ILE A 267 0.62 -5.58 -14.75
C ILE A 267 -0.26 -4.36 -14.52
N SER A 268 0.34 -3.17 -14.40
CA SER A 268 -0.35 -1.92 -14.07
C SER A 268 -1.55 -1.58 -14.96
N ASN A 269 -1.61 -2.13 -16.18
CA ASN A 269 -2.73 -1.94 -17.13
C ASN A 269 -3.36 -3.27 -17.60
N HIS A 270 -2.82 -4.41 -17.16
CA HIS A 270 -3.10 -5.73 -17.74
C HIS A 270 -3.07 -6.84 -16.69
N ILE A 271 -4.03 -6.80 -15.76
CA ILE A 271 -4.11 -7.77 -14.66
C ILE A 271 -4.01 -9.24 -15.11
N ASP A 272 -4.55 -9.56 -16.28
CA ASP A 272 -4.57 -10.92 -16.84
C ASP A 272 -3.15 -11.47 -17.09
N ASN A 273 -2.14 -10.60 -17.20
CA ASN A 273 -0.74 -11.00 -17.34
C ASN A 273 -0.16 -11.67 -16.09
N LEU A 274 -0.81 -11.59 -14.93
CA LEU A 274 -0.36 -12.28 -13.73
C LEU A 274 -0.40 -13.81 -13.91
N ARG A 275 -1.45 -14.36 -14.55
CA ARG A 275 -1.57 -15.83 -14.69
C ARG A 275 -0.41 -16.44 -15.50
N PRO A 276 -0.04 -15.93 -16.70
CA PRO A 276 1.13 -16.41 -17.43
C PRO A 276 2.44 -16.36 -16.62
N VAL A 277 2.61 -15.37 -15.73
CA VAL A 277 3.77 -15.26 -14.84
C VAL A 277 3.76 -16.38 -13.80
N LEU A 278 2.62 -16.64 -13.15
CA LEU A 278 2.49 -17.71 -12.18
C LEU A 278 2.65 -19.09 -12.84
N ASP A 279 2.10 -19.28 -14.04
CA ASP A 279 2.33 -20.49 -14.85
C ASP A 279 3.82 -20.69 -15.17
N ALA A 280 4.54 -19.60 -15.48
CA ALA A 280 5.98 -19.68 -15.73
C ALA A 280 6.76 -20.07 -14.47
N LEU A 281 6.41 -19.50 -13.32
CA LEU A 281 7.00 -19.88 -12.03
C LEU A 281 6.75 -21.36 -11.71
N GLU A 282 5.54 -21.87 -11.96
CA GLU A 282 5.20 -23.28 -11.82
C GLU A 282 5.94 -24.19 -12.82
N ARG A 283 6.34 -23.66 -13.98
CA ARG A 283 7.19 -24.30 -15.00
C ARG A 283 8.69 -24.11 -14.77
N ASP A 284 9.09 -23.75 -13.55
CA ASP A 284 10.50 -23.67 -13.14
C ASP A 284 11.26 -22.47 -13.73
N CYS A 285 10.56 -21.44 -14.22
CA CYS A 285 11.17 -20.19 -14.65
C CYS A 285 11.51 -19.31 -13.45
N ALA A 286 12.60 -18.54 -13.54
CA ALA A 286 12.92 -17.53 -12.55
C ALA A 286 12.08 -16.27 -12.80
N VAL A 287 11.60 -15.62 -11.73
CA VAL A 287 10.71 -14.46 -11.84
C VAL A 287 11.21 -13.32 -10.96
N GLY A 288 11.51 -12.18 -11.58
CA GLY A 288 11.77 -10.90 -10.92
C GLY A 288 10.53 -10.01 -10.97
N ILE A 289 10.35 -9.17 -9.95
CA ILE A 289 9.24 -8.22 -9.83
C ILE A 289 9.83 -6.81 -9.83
N SER A 290 9.23 -5.91 -10.61
CA SER A 290 9.45 -4.47 -10.50
C SER A 290 8.25 -3.85 -9.80
N ILE A 291 8.52 -3.07 -8.75
CA ILE A 291 7.51 -2.37 -7.97
C ILE A 291 7.79 -0.86 -7.99
N GLY A 292 6.73 -0.07 -8.00
CA GLY A 292 6.79 1.40 -8.07
C GLY A 292 6.27 2.05 -6.80
N ASN A 293 6.92 3.14 -6.38
CA ASN A 293 6.46 3.97 -5.27
C ASN A 293 5.74 5.21 -5.81
N TYR A 294 4.54 5.51 -5.29
CA TYR A 294 3.66 6.54 -5.85
C TYR A 294 3.23 7.60 -4.83
N LEU A 295 3.26 8.87 -5.25
CA LEU A 295 2.54 9.96 -4.59
C LEU A 295 1.30 10.28 -5.42
N SER A 296 0.13 9.81 -4.98
CA SER A 296 -1.12 9.86 -5.77
C SER A 296 -0.95 9.11 -7.11
N SER A 297 -1.07 9.78 -8.26
CA SER A 297 -0.84 9.19 -9.60
C SER A 297 0.61 9.33 -10.10
N PHE A 298 1.49 10.03 -9.38
CA PHE A 298 2.86 10.28 -9.81
C PHE A 298 3.81 9.22 -9.25
N ARG A 299 4.51 8.51 -10.13
CA ARG A 299 5.60 7.60 -9.77
C ARG A 299 6.82 8.40 -9.32
N ILE A 300 7.29 8.16 -8.10
CA ILE A 300 8.43 8.89 -7.50
C ILE A 300 9.66 8.00 -7.26
N GLY A 301 9.52 6.68 -7.36
CA GLY A 301 10.62 5.73 -7.19
C GLY A 301 10.27 4.34 -7.72
N GLY A 302 11.25 3.44 -7.71
CA GLY A 302 11.05 2.04 -8.09
C GLY A 302 12.02 1.13 -7.34
N HIS A 303 11.66 -0.16 -7.26
CA HIS A 303 12.42 -1.19 -6.57
C HIS A 303 12.26 -2.54 -7.29
N ALA A 304 13.17 -3.47 -7.02
CA ALA A 304 13.27 -4.75 -7.70
C ALA A 304 13.52 -5.88 -6.68
N ILE A 305 12.71 -6.94 -6.75
CA ILE A 305 12.67 -8.07 -5.81
C ILE A 305 12.42 -9.40 -6.55
N THR A 306 12.68 -10.54 -5.92
CA THR A 306 12.53 -11.87 -6.58
C THR A 306 11.27 -12.58 -6.10
N LEU A 307 10.54 -13.27 -6.98
CA LEU A 307 9.34 -14.05 -6.66
C LEU A 307 9.65 -15.56 -6.52
N TRP A 308 9.17 -16.17 -5.45
CA TRP A 308 9.35 -17.60 -5.12
C TRP A 308 8.04 -18.37 -4.99
N GLY A 309 6.92 -17.66 -4.86
CA GLY A 309 5.63 -18.30 -4.69
C GLY A 309 4.50 -17.32 -4.50
N TYR A 310 3.30 -17.86 -4.34
CA TYR A 310 2.08 -17.08 -4.18
C TYR A 310 1.05 -17.82 -3.32
N LEU A 311 0.17 -17.06 -2.69
CA LEU A 311 -1.05 -17.56 -2.07
C LEU A 311 -2.19 -17.44 -3.08
N HIS A 312 -3.00 -18.49 -3.21
CA HIS A 312 -4.16 -18.55 -4.09
C HIS A 312 -5.43 -18.75 -3.27
N ASP A 313 -6.39 -17.83 -3.40
CA ASP A 313 -7.74 -17.99 -2.88
C ASP A 313 -8.64 -18.61 -3.96
N THR A 314 -8.88 -19.91 -3.84
CA THR A 314 -9.69 -20.71 -4.76
C THR A 314 -11.18 -20.34 -4.75
N SER A 315 -11.63 -19.53 -3.76
CA SER A 315 -13.01 -19.01 -3.73
C SER A 315 -13.20 -17.75 -4.57
N ALA A 316 -12.10 -17.11 -4.98
CA ALA A 316 -12.10 -15.96 -5.87
C ALA A 316 -11.87 -16.38 -7.33
N SER A 317 -12.22 -15.49 -8.25
CA SER A 317 -12.00 -15.71 -9.69
C SER A 317 -10.49 -15.73 -9.96
N PRO A 318 -9.92 -16.73 -10.65
CA PRO A 318 -8.48 -16.79 -10.92
C PRO A 318 -7.97 -15.62 -11.77
N TYR A 319 -8.87 -14.87 -12.40
CA TYR A 319 -8.54 -13.66 -13.13
C TYR A 319 -8.64 -12.38 -12.30
N SER A 320 -9.22 -12.44 -11.09
CA SER A 320 -9.49 -11.27 -10.25
C SER A 320 -8.37 -10.96 -9.27
N LYS A 321 -8.37 -9.71 -8.78
CA LYS A 321 -7.33 -9.20 -7.86
C LYS A 321 -7.30 -9.97 -6.54
N GLU A 322 -8.44 -10.51 -6.14
CA GLU A 322 -8.64 -11.21 -4.87
C GLU A 322 -8.11 -12.64 -4.89
N ALA A 323 -7.87 -13.23 -6.07
CA ALA A 323 -7.36 -14.60 -6.16
C ALA A 323 -5.93 -14.75 -5.65
N TYR A 324 -5.13 -13.68 -5.69
CA TYR A 324 -3.72 -13.72 -5.30
C TYR A 324 -3.41 -12.70 -4.21
N PRO A 325 -3.86 -12.93 -2.96
CA PRO A 325 -3.76 -11.96 -1.87
C PRO A 325 -2.34 -11.80 -1.30
N ALA A 326 -1.39 -12.68 -1.63
CA ALA A 326 -0.02 -12.58 -1.17
C ALA A 326 0.98 -13.25 -2.14
N ILE A 327 2.20 -12.73 -2.14
CA ILE A 327 3.35 -13.28 -2.85
C ILE A 327 4.51 -13.54 -1.87
N PHE A 328 5.34 -14.52 -2.20
CA PHE A 328 6.51 -14.91 -1.43
C PHE A 328 7.76 -14.44 -2.17
N ILE A 329 8.59 -13.63 -1.52
CA ILE A 329 9.65 -12.88 -2.16
C ILE A 329 10.96 -12.93 -1.37
N SER A 330 12.07 -12.68 -2.06
CA SER A 330 13.32 -12.23 -1.44
C SER A 330 13.63 -10.80 -1.90
N ASP A 331 14.19 -10.00 -0.99
CA ASP A 331 14.44 -8.57 -1.19
C ASP A 331 15.79 -8.20 -0.60
N SER A 332 16.71 -7.78 -1.47
CA SER A 332 18.05 -7.33 -1.13
C SER A 332 18.15 -6.13 -0.17
N ASP A 333 17.06 -5.39 0.08
CA ASP A 333 17.01 -4.34 1.12
C ASP A 333 16.64 -4.89 2.51
N SER A 334 16.37 -6.20 2.63
CA SER A 334 15.88 -6.85 3.85
C SER A 334 16.73 -6.58 5.07
N ASP A 335 18.04 -6.78 4.93
CA ASP A 335 19.00 -6.76 6.03
C ASP A 335 20.05 -5.64 5.86
N LYS A 336 19.93 -4.85 4.80
CA LYS A 336 20.83 -3.74 4.43
C LYS A 336 21.12 -2.76 5.57
N TYR A 337 20.13 -2.48 6.41
CA TYR A 337 20.24 -1.51 7.51
C TYR A 337 20.60 -2.15 8.86
N ASP A 338 20.73 -3.47 8.93
CA ASP A 338 21.02 -4.21 10.16
C ASP A 338 22.53 -4.27 10.46
N GLY A 339 23.37 -3.71 9.57
CA GLY A 339 24.83 -3.69 9.71
C GLY A 339 25.50 -5.03 9.44
N ALA A 340 24.75 -6.02 8.92
CA ALA A 340 25.30 -7.27 8.43
C ALA A 340 26.10 -7.03 7.14
N LEU A 341 27.27 -7.67 7.02
CA LEU A 341 28.01 -7.68 5.76
C LEU A 341 27.21 -8.50 4.75
N ARG A 342 27.16 -8.06 3.49
CA ARG A 342 26.35 -8.68 2.42
C ARG A 342 26.42 -10.22 2.38
N ARG A 343 27.63 -10.79 2.35
CA ARG A 343 27.84 -12.26 2.33
C ARG A 343 27.57 -13.00 3.65
N GLN A 344 27.19 -12.27 4.69
CA GLN A 344 26.91 -12.78 6.03
C GLN A 344 25.47 -12.47 6.47
N ALA A 345 24.77 -11.62 5.72
CA ALA A 345 23.38 -11.33 5.95
C ALA A 345 22.55 -12.61 5.80
N PRO A 346 21.60 -12.88 6.72
CA PRO A 346 20.70 -14.01 6.59
C PRO A 346 19.89 -13.94 5.30
N ASN A 347 19.83 -15.04 4.54
CA ASN A 347 18.89 -15.11 3.43
C ASN A 347 17.45 -15.27 3.96
N ARG A 348 16.50 -14.49 3.45
CA ARG A 348 15.13 -14.48 3.98
C ARG A 348 14.07 -14.61 2.89
N LEU A 349 13.18 -15.59 3.07
CA LEU A 349 11.88 -15.57 2.43
C LEU A 349 10.91 -14.65 3.21
N ARG A 350 10.29 -13.70 2.51
CA ARG A 350 9.26 -12.80 3.06
C ARG A 350 7.92 -13.06 2.39
N VAL A 351 6.85 -12.89 3.16
CA VAL A 351 5.48 -12.82 2.62
C VAL A 351 5.16 -11.34 2.45
N MET A 352 4.69 -10.98 1.26
CA MET A 352 4.23 -9.63 0.96
C MET A 352 2.76 -9.69 0.59
N MET A 353 1.95 -8.97 1.35
CA MET A 353 0.51 -8.88 1.15
C MET A 353 0.21 -7.97 -0.04
N MET A 354 -0.80 -8.35 -0.82
CA MET A 354 -1.32 -7.59 -1.95
C MET A 354 -2.65 -6.97 -1.51
N ASP A 355 -2.57 -5.88 -0.76
CA ASP A 355 -3.53 -5.37 0.23
C ASP A 355 -4.65 -4.47 -0.37
N GLY A 356 -5.09 -4.78 -1.60
CA GLY A 356 -6.20 -4.08 -2.26
C GLY A 356 -5.78 -3.11 -3.38
N MET A 357 -6.79 -2.48 -3.99
CA MET A 357 -6.69 -1.78 -5.28
C MET A 357 -6.32 -0.30 -5.13
N PHE A 358 -5.36 0.16 -5.94
CA PHE A 358 -5.31 1.57 -6.33
C PHE A 358 -6.33 1.81 -7.45
N ASP A 359 -7.39 2.55 -7.15
CA ASP A 359 -8.39 3.00 -8.14
C ASP A 359 -8.01 4.41 -8.60
N GLY A 360 -7.24 4.51 -9.68
CA GLY A 360 -6.75 5.80 -10.14
C GLY A 360 -6.16 5.79 -11.54
N PHE A 361 -6.85 6.47 -12.45
CA PHE A 361 -6.31 6.96 -13.74
C PHE A 361 -5.74 5.86 -14.68
N GLY A 362 -6.33 4.67 -14.66
CA GLY A 362 -6.01 3.60 -15.61
C GLY A 362 -4.80 2.74 -15.27
N ALA A 363 -4.12 2.97 -14.14
CA ALA A 363 -2.97 2.19 -13.65
C ALA A 363 -3.38 1.25 -12.49
N ASP A 364 -4.36 0.40 -12.79
CA ASP A 364 -5.01 -0.52 -11.87
C ASP A 364 -4.10 -1.70 -11.47
N SER A 365 -3.38 -1.56 -10.36
CA SER A 365 -2.52 -2.61 -9.81
C SER A 365 -2.82 -2.91 -8.34
N TRP A 366 -2.14 -3.93 -7.80
CA TRP A 366 -2.14 -4.25 -6.38
C TRP A 366 -1.23 -3.30 -5.61
N GLU A 367 -1.76 -2.73 -4.54
CA GLU A 367 -0.95 -2.10 -3.50
C GLU A 367 -0.28 -3.19 -2.65
N LEU A 368 0.98 -2.96 -2.29
CA LEU A 368 1.80 -3.90 -1.55
C LEU A 368 1.98 -3.39 -0.12
N ASP A 369 1.89 -4.29 0.86
CA ASP A 369 2.27 -4.02 2.26
C ASP A 369 3.80 -3.95 2.38
N TYR A 370 4.36 -2.88 1.82
CA TYR A 370 5.78 -2.59 1.81
C TYR A 370 6.04 -1.44 2.79
N PRO A 371 7.01 -1.55 3.71
CA PRO A 371 7.20 -0.59 4.80
C PRO A 371 7.67 0.77 4.26
N SER A 372 6.74 1.69 4.02
CA SER A 372 7.01 3.02 3.46
C SER A 372 5.94 4.05 3.80
N THR A 373 6.28 5.34 3.69
CA THR A 373 5.34 6.47 3.82
C THR A 373 4.43 6.65 2.61
N PHE A 374 4.70 5.96 1.50
CA PHE A 374 3.96 6.06 0.25
C PHE A 374 3.57 4.65 -0.25
N PRO A 375 2.43 4.51 -0.93
CA PRO A 375 1.96 3.22 -1.44
C PRO A 375 2.91 2.67 -2.51
N TRP A 376 3.28 1.40 -2.35
CA TRP A 376 4.02 0.63 -3.34
C TRP A 376 3.08 -0.21 -4.17
N ARG A 377 3.36 -0.32 -5.47
CA ARG A 377 2.48 -1.01 -6.41
C ARG A 377 3.27 -1.96 -7.28
N LEU A 378 2.62 -3.04 -7.69
CA LEU A 378 3.19 -3.97 -8.64
C LEU A 378 3.17 -3.35 -10.05
N GLU A 379 4.31 -3.23 -10.73
CA GLU A 379 4.38 -2.64 -12.07
C GLU A 379 4.49 -3.72 -13.15
N SER A 380 5.45 -4.62 -12.99
CA SER A 380 5.73 -5.65 -13.99
C SER A 380 6.50 -6.83 -13.40
N PHE A 381 6.45 -7.96 -14.10
CA PHE A 381 7.31 -9.12 -13.85
C PHE A 381 8.27 -9.35 -15.01
N THR A 382 9.47 -9.86 -14.72
CA THR A 382 10.39 -10.39 -15.73
C THR A 382 10.59 -11.87 -15.46
N VAL A 383 10.23 -12.70 -16.44
CA VAL A 383 10.36 -14.16 -16.41
C VAL A 383 11.59 -14.54 -17.21
N LEU A 384 12.45 -15.39 -16.65
CA LEU A 384 13.63 -15.97 -17.30
C LEU A 384 13.48 -17.50 -17.36
N GLU A 385 13.55 -18.05 -18.58
CA GLU A 385 13.48 -19.49 -18.82
C GLU A 385 14.69 -20.21 -18.20
N PRO A 386 14.49 -21.42 -17.63
CA PRO A 386 15.57 -22.18 -17.03
C PRO A 386 16.58 -22.67 -18.08
N TYR A 387 17.84 -22.77 -17.68
CA TYR A 387 18.88 -23.35 -18.50
C TYR A 387 18.58 -24.82 -18.85
N ARG A 388 18.77 -25.18 -20.11
CA ARG A 388 18.73 -26.55 -20.60
C ARG A 388 19.79 -26.75 -21.68
N ALA A 389 20.48 -27.89 -21.64
CA ALA A 389 21.55 -28.20 -22.58
C ALA A 389 21.07 -28.31 -24.04
N GLU A 390 19.77 -28.51 -24.27
CA GLU A 390 19.19 -28.60 -25.61
C GLU A 390 18.77 -27.25 -26.22
N LEU A 391 18.93 -26.14 -25.49
CA LEU A 391 18.60 -24.81 -26.02
C LEU A 391 19.45 -24.47 -27.25
N GLU A 392 18.81 -23.90 -28.27
CA GLU A 392 19.50 -23.53 -29.50
C GLU A 392 20.44 -22.34 -29.27
N GLN A 393 21.71 -22.53 -29.60
CA GLN A 393 22.72 -21.47 -29.62
C GLN A 393 22.71 -20.80 -30.98
N ASP A 394 22.88 -19.48 -31.03
CA ASP A 394 23.12 -18.83 -32.31
C ASP A 394 24.56 -19.12 -32.73
N ALA A 395 24.71 -19.80 -33.86
CA ALA A 395 26.02 -20.10 -34.44
C ALA A 395 26.38 -19.14 -35.59
N SER A 396 25.43 -18.35 -36.07
CA SER A 396 25.54 -17.58 -37.31
C SER A 396 25.57 -16.07 -37.11
N GLY A 397 25.09 -15.58 -35.97
CA GLY A 397 25.14 -14.18 -35.58
C GLY A 397 26.55 -13.66 -35.27
N THR A 398 26.70 -12.34 -35.18
CA THR A 398 27.96 -11.71 -34.78
C THR A 398 28.16 -11.68 -33.26
N HIS A 399 27.09 -11.91 -32.49
CA HIS A 399 27.04 -11.85 -31.02
C HIS A 399 27.57 -10.53 -30.45
N ASN A 400 27.26 -9.43 -31.15
CA ASN A 400 27.68 -8.09 -30.78
C ASN A 400 26.62 -7.03 -31.12
N LYS A 401 25.70 -6.81 -30.16
CA LYS A 401 24.63 -5.80 -30.22
C LYS A 401 25.14 -4.35 -30.22
N ASN A 402 26.40 -4.10 -29.87
CA ASN A 402 26.98 -2.75 -29.91
C ASN A 402 27.32 -2.29 -31.34
N THR A 403 27.53 -3.23 -32.26
CA THR A 403 28.04 -2.92 -33.61
C THR A 403 27.25 -3.57 -34.75
N SER A 404 26.42 -4.56 -34.46
CA SER A 404 25.52 -5.23 -35.42
C SER A 404 24.07 -5.00 -35.03
N ALA A 405 23.18 -4.99 -36.03
CA ALA A 405 21.74 -4.84 -35.79
C ALA A 405 21.21 -6.04 -35.01
N ASP A 406 20.18 -5.87 -34.18
CA ASP A 406 19.52 -7.00 -33.54
C ASP A 406 18.03 -6.77 -33.59
N PHE A 407 17.35 -7.39 -34.56
CA PHE A 407 15.90 -7.38 -34.57
C PHE A 407 15.41 -8.54 -33.73
N SER A 408 14.50 -8.25 -32.80
CA SER A 408 13.86 -9.27 -32.00
C SER A 408 12.34 -9.23 -32.17
N VAL A 409 11.73 -10.42 -32.16
CA VAL A 409 10.28 -10.56 -32.05
C VAL A 409 9.95 -10.81 -30.58
N GLN A 410 9.20 -9.90 -29.97
CA GLN A 410 8.75 -10.02 -28.59
C GLN A 410 7.22 -9.91 -28.49
N ASP A 411 6.69 -10.22 -27.31
CA ASP A 411 5.26 -10.10 -26.97
C ASP A 411 4.32 -10.82 -27.96
N LEU A 412 4.74 -11.99 -28.46
CA LEU A 412 3.95 -12.76 -29.41
C LEU A 412 2.65 -13.26 -28.77
N TYR A 413 1.51 -12.96 -29.40
CA TYR A 413 0.19 -13.37 -28.92
C TYR A 413 -0.71 -13.90 -30.04
N VAL A 414 -1.68 -14.74 -29.65
CA VAL A 414 -2.81 -15.17 -30.47
C VAL A 414 -4.09 -14.87 -29.70
N ARG A 415 -5.04 -14.14 -30.30
CA ARG A 415 -6.23 -13.64 -29.57
C ARG A 415 -7.50 -13.79 -30.38
N ALA A 416 -8.55 -14.32 -29.75
CA ALA A 416 -9.88 -14.47 -30.35
C ALA A 416 -10.60 -13.13 -30.54
N SER A 417 -10.34 -12.14 -29.69
CA SER A 417 -10.99 -10.84 -29.77
C SER A 417 -10.50 -10.04 -30.98
N MET A 418 -11.45 -9.53 -31.77
CA MET A 418 -11.20 -8.58 -32.85
C MET A 418 -11.36 -7.13 -32.40
N PHE A 419 -11.84 -6.88 -31.18
CA PHE A 419 -12.10 -5.53 -30.66
C PHE A 419 -10.81 -4.71 -30.53
N ASP A 420 -10.91 -3.42 -30.82
CA ASP A 420 -9.78 -2.49 -30.95
C ASP A 420 -8.90 -2.50 -29.68
N ASP A 421 -7.63 -2.87 -29.85
CA ASP A 421 -6.53 -2.78 -28.87
C ASP A 421 -6.78 -3.39 -27.46
N LEU A 422 -7.88 -4.12 -27.26
CA LEU A 422 -8.12 -4.82 -26.00
C LEU A 422 -7.26 -6.09 -25.93
N GLU A 423 -6.21 -6.00 -25.11
CA GLU A 423 -5.19 -7.03 -24.94
C GLU A 423 -5.61 -8.10 -23.91
N LEU A 424 -6.62 -8.92 -24.22
CA LEU A 424 -7.00 -10.05 -23.37
C LEU A 424 -6.16 -11.30 -23.67
N GLY A 425 -5.69 -11.97 -22.62
CA GLY A 425 -5.25 -13.37 -22.69
C GLY A 425 -6.45 -14.28 -22.90
N ILE A 426 -6.85 -14.51 -24.16
CA ILE A 426 -7.91 -15.46 -24.51
C ILE A 426 -7.24 -16.69 -25.13
N ASP A 427 -7.05 -17.72 -24.33
CA ASP A 427 -6.23 -18.89 -24.69
C ASP A 427 -6.91 -19.86 -25.68
N THR A 428 -8.24 -19.75 -25.83
CA THR A 428 -9.02 -20.67 -26.67
C THR A 428 -9.70 -19.95 -27.84
N ILE A 429 -9.25 -20.25 -29.06
CA ILE A 429 -9.76 -19.66 -30.30
C ILE A 429 -10.98 -20.45 -30.81
N PRO A 430 -12.13 -19.80 -31.08
CA PRO A 430 -13.26 -20.45 -31.75
C PRO A 430 -12.94 -20.96 -33.16
N ALA A 431 -13.31 -22.21 -33.45
CA ALA A 431 -13.24 -22.74 -34.80
C ALA A 431 -14.10 -21.92 -35.77
N ASN A 432 -13.58 -21.72 -36.98
CA ASN A 432 -14.24 -20.99 -38.07
C ASN A 432 -14.53 -19.50 -37.79
N GLN A 433 -13.90 -18.90 -36.78
CA GLN A 433 -13.96 -17.46 -36.55
C GLN A 433 -12.61 -16.80 -36.80
N SER A 434 -12.65 -15.48 -37.02
CA SER A 434 -11.45 -14.68 -37.21
C SER A 434 -10.76 -14.41 -35.88
N PHE A 435 -9.44 -14.38 -35.90
CA PHE A 435 -8.60 -14.09 -34.73
C PHE A 435 -7.33 -13.34 -35.17
N LYS A 436 -6.68 -12.68 -34.22
CA LYS A 436 -5.45 -11.90 -34.45
C LYS A 436 -4.22 -12.66 -33.98
N ILE A 437 -3.14 -12.49 -34.72
CA ILE A 437 -1.77 -12.86 -34.32
C ILE A 437 -0.95 -11.59 -34.35
N GLY A 438 -0.25 -11.29 -33.26
CA GLY A 438 0.53 -10.06 -33.16
C GLY A 438 1.68 -10.16 -32.19
N GLY A 439 2.40 -9.06 -32.05
CA GLY A 439 3.55 -8.90 -31.17
C GLY A 439 4.29 -7.61 -31.49
N ILE A 440 5.56 -7.52 -31.13
CA ILE A 440 6.41 -6.38 -31.47
C ILE A 440 7.68 -6.82 -32.19
N ALA A 441 8.14 -6.00 -33.14
CA ALA A 441 9.50 -6.06 -33.64
C ALA A 441 10.32 -4.95 -32.98
N LEU A 442 11.35 -5.31 -32.24
CA LEU A 442 12.17 -4.41 -31.41
C LEU A 442 13.60 -4.32 -31.97
N ASN A 443 14.22 -3.15 -31.87
CA ASN A 443 15.65 -2.97 -32.10
C ASN A 443 16.42 -3.10 -30.78
N ASN A 444 17.02 -4.25 -30.54
CA ASN A 444 17.80 -4.58 -29.35
C ASN A 444 19.29 -4.27 -29.46
N SER A 445 19.66 -3.39 -30.39
CA SER A 445 21.05 -3.03 -30.65
C SER A 445 21.30 -1.54 -30.51
N ALA A 446 22.56 -1.16 -30.32
CA ALA A 446 22.98 0.24 -30.36
C ALA A 446 22.89 0.84 -31.79
N VAL A 447 22.70 0.01 -32.81
CA VAL A 447 22.67 0.44 -34.21
C VAL A 447 21.36 1.15 -34.52
N ASN A 448 21.43 2.32 -35.15
CA ASN A 448 20.24 3.03 -35.61
C ASN A 448 19.74 2.44 -36.93
N LEU A 449 18.52 1.90 -36.92
CA LEU A 449 17.93 1.15 -38.03
C LEU A 449 16.80 1.93 -38.73
N SER A 450 16.76 3.26 -38.58
CA SER A 450 15.71 4.15 -39.14
C SER A 450 15.62 4.19 -40.68
N SER A 451 16.49 3.47 -41.38
CA SER A 451 16.47 3.31 -42.84
C SER A 451 16.14 1.88 -43.29
N ALA A 452 15.97 0.96 -42.33
CA ALA A 452 15.66 -0.44 -42.60
C ALA A 452 14.24 -0.60 -43.16
N ARG A 453 14.08 -1.65 -43.96
CA ARG A 453 12.78 -2.14 -44.41
C ARG A 453 12.61 -3.54 -43.86
N LEU A 454 11.69 -3.69 -42.90
CA LEU A 454 11.39 -4.97 -42.29
C LEU A 454 10.49 -5.77 -43.21
N GLN A 455 10.86 -7.02 -43.47
CA GLN A 455 9.99 -8.04 -44.02
C GLN A 455 9.48 -8.88 -42.85
N ILE A 456 8.17 -8.91 -42.69
CA ILE A 456 7.47 -9.65 -41.64
C ILE A 456 6.76 -10.82 -42.30
N VAL A 457 7.02 -12.02 -41.81
CA VAL A 457 6.37 -13.26 -42.26
C VAL A 457 5.69 -13.89 -41.05
N THR A 458 4.36 -13.94 -41.08
CA THR A 458 3.56 -14.65 -40.08
C THR A 458 3.06 -15.95 -40.71
N THR A 459 3.36 -17.07 -40.08
CA THR A 459 2.92 -18.40 -40.52
C THR A 459 2.14 -19.08 -39.41
N ILE A 460 1.17 -19.91 -39.78
CA ILE A 460 0.52 -20.85 -38.87
C ILE A 460 0.76 -22.24 -39.42
N THR A 461 1.25 -23.13 -38.56
CA THR A 461 1.48 -24.53 -38.92
C THR A 461 0.60 -25.47 -38.11
N GLN A 462 0.28 -26.61 -38.71
CA GLN A 462 -0.35 -27.76 -38.05
C GLN A 462 0.44 -29.01 -38.39
N ASN A 463 0.92 -29.75 -37.38
CA ASN A 463 1.78 -30.92 -37.56
C ASN A 463 3.00 -30.62 -38.47
N GLY A 464 3.58 -29.43 -38.35
CA GLY A 464 4.72 -28.97 -39.15
C GLY A 464 4.40 -28.55 -40.59
N GLN A 465 3.12 -28.52 -41.00
CA GLN A 465 2.70 -28.01 -42.32
C GLN A 465 2.08 -26.62 -42.20
N THR A 466 2.53 -25.67 -43.02
CA THR A 466 1.93 -24.33 -43.10
C THR A 466 0.50 -24.41 -43.63
N VAL A 467 -0.46 -24.00 -42.81
CA VAL A 467 -1.89 -23.93 -43.16
C VAL A 467 -2.36 -22.51 -43.46
N TRP A 468 -1.60 -21.52 -43.01
CA TRP A 468 -1.85 -20.10 -43.28
C TRP A 468 -0.54 -19.33 -43.27
N GLU A 469 -0.41 -18.34 -44.15
CA GLU A 469 0.77 -17.48 -44.23
C GLU A 469 0.36 -16.07 -44.65
N LYS A 470 1.07 -15.09 -44.08
CA LYS A 470 0.98 -13.69 -44.44
C LYS A 470 2.37 -13.06 -44.48
N THR A 471 2.68 -12.40 -45.58
CA THR A 471 3.90 -11.60 -45.71
C THR A 471 3.52 -10.12 -45.82
N SER A 472 4.18 -9.28 -45.02
CA SER A 472 4.07 -7.82 -45.12
C SER A 472 5.46 -7.17 -45.10
N GLN A 473 5.55 -5.95 -45.64
CA GLN A 473 6.75 -5.12 -45.58
C GLN A 473 6.42 -3.82 -44.87
N ARG A 474 7.26 -3.41 -43.93
CA ARG A 474 7.09 -2.17 -43.17
C ARG A 474 8.36 -1.31 -43.21
N PRO A 475 8.29 -0.07 -43.72
CA PRO A 475 9.35 0.89 -43.49
C PRO A 475 9.31 1.32 -42.01
N VAL A 476 10.48 1.39 -41.37
CA VAL A 476 10.59 1.87 -40.00
C VAL A 476 11.30 3.21 -39.98
N SER A 477 10.62 4.26 -39.50
CA SER A 477 11.22 5.58 -39.27
C SER A 477 11.48 5.76 -37.78
N ARG A 478 12.63 6.32 -37.39
CA ARG A 478 13.03 6.53 -35.98
C ARG A 478 13.15 5.20 -35.20
N PHE A 479 13.89 4.26 -35.76
CA PHE A 479 14.15 2.94 -35.19
C PHE A 479 15.52 2.90 -34.51
N SER A 480 15.69 3.72 -33.47
CA SER A 480 16.88 3.72 -32.60
C SER A 480 16.89 2.52 -31.64
N ALA A 481 17.93 2.39 -30.81
CA ALA A 481 17.94 1.39 -29.74
C ALA A 481 16.65 1.45 -28.91
N ASN A 482 16.12 0.28 -28.55
CA ASN A 482 14.87 0.06 -27.82
C ASN A 482 13.58 0.59 -28.49
N ALA A 483 13.65 1.07 -29.73
CA ALA A 483 12.45 1.41 -30.49
C ALA A 483 11.79 0.12 -31.00
N TYR A 484 10.45 0.06 -30.96
CA TYR A 484 9.68 -1.08 -31.46
C TYR A 484 8.60 -0.66 -32.46
N VAL A 485 8.09 -1.63 -33.21
CA VAL A 485 6.89 -1.48 -34.04
C VAL A 485 5.91 -2.62 -33.74
N LYS A 486 4.63 -2.27 -33.54
CA LYS A 486 3.56 -3.26 -33.34
C LYS A 486 3.31 -4.06 -34.62
N LEU A 487 3.24 -5.37 -34.48
CA LEU A 487 2.92 -6.36 -35.49
C LEU A 487 1.51 -6.88 -35.23
N SER A 488 0.67 -6.96 -36.27
CA SER A 488 -0.65 -7.54 -36.15
C SER A 488 -1.14 -7.99 -37.51
N GLU A 489 -1.59 -9.24 -37.59
CA GLU A 489 -2.19 -9.85 -38.77
C GLU A 489 -3.45 -10.64 -38.36
N THR A 490 -4.46 -10.69 -39.24
CA THR A 490 -5.72 -11.39 -38.99
C THR A 490 -5.80 -12.68 -39.78
N CYS A 491 -6.04 -13.79 -39.08
CA CYS A 491 -6.44 -15.05 -39.69
C CYS A 491 -7.98 -15.14 -39.68
N ASN A 492 -8.60 -15.37 -40.84
CA ASN A 492 -10.06 -15.31 -40.94
C ASN A 492 -10.78 -16.52 -40.32
N SER A 493 -10.14 -17.69 -40.32
CA SER A 493 -10.73 -18.94 -39.83
C SER A 493 -9.70 -20.07 -39.82
N LEU A 494 -9.75 -20.92 -38.79
CA LEU A 494 -9.12 -22.24 -38.76
C LEU A 494 -10.12 -23.31 -38.29
N ALA A 495 -9.88 -24.56 -38.69
CA ALA A 495 -10.62 -25.70 -38.14
C ALA A 495 -10.16 -26.01 -36.71
N ALA A 496 -10.95 -26.76 -35.95
CA ALA A 496 -10.54 -27.19 -34.62
C ALA A 496 -9.26 -28.05 -34.66
N GLY A 497 -8.34 -27.81 -33.73
CA GLY A 497 -7.05 -28.49 -33.64
C GLY A 497 -5.98 -27.66 -32.94
N SER A 498 -4.79 -28.24 -32.79
CA SER A 498 -3.61 -27.55 -32.25
C SER A 498 -2.74 -27.00 -33.38
N TYR A 499 -2.22 -25.80 -33.18
CA TYR A 499 -1.45 -25.04 -34.16
C TYR A 499 -0.26 -24.34 -33.50
N GLU A 500 0.69 -23.94 -34.33
CA GLU A 500 1.78 -23.05 -33.93
C GLU A 500 1.77 -21.81 -34.83
N ALA A 501 1.74 -20.62 -34.23
CA ALA A 501 1.91 -19.35 -34.93
C ALA A 501 3.36 -18.89 -34.79
N THR A 502 3.98 -18.54 -35.90
CA THR A 502 5.37 -18.05 -35.94
C THR A 502 5.41 -16.70 -36.65
N ILE A 503 6.01 -15.70 -36.00
CA ILE A 503 6.37 -14.43 -36.62
C ILE A 503 7.88 -14.42 -36.84
N ARG A 504 8.29 -14.08 -38.07
CA ARG A 504 9.67 -13.84 -38.44
C ARG A 504 9.85 -12.44 -39.00
N VAL A 505 10.85 -11.72 -38.49
CA VAL A 505 11.26 -10.41 -38.97
C VAL A 505 12.63 -10.52 -39.62
N THR A 506 12.83 -9.89 -40.78
CA THR A 506 14.14 -9.84 -41.44
C THR A 506 14.32 -8.50 -42.14
N ALA A 507 15.58 -8.09 -42.36
CA ALA A 507 15.91 -6.95 -43.20
C ALA A 507 17.03 -7.28 -44.19
N SER A 508 16.84 -6.96 -45.47
CA SER A 508 17.82 -7.30 -46.51
C SER A 508 19.09 -6.44 -46.40
N GLY A 509 20.25 -7.10 -46.43
CA GLY A 509 21.57 -6.45 -46.48
C GLY A 509 22.09 -5.93 -45.14
N ILE A 510 21.47 -6.33 -44.03
CA ILE A 510 21.88 -5.96 -42.67
C ILE A 510 22.50 -7.19 -41.98
N SER A 511 23.65 -6.99 -41.34
CA SER A 511 24.27 -8.03 -40.49
C SER A 511 23.63 -8.01 -39.12
N GLU A 512 23.30 -9.20 -38.61
CA GLU A 512 22.57 -9.34 -37.35
C GLU A 512 23.45 -9.89 -36.22
N ALA A 513 23.23 -9.37 -35.01
CA ALA A 513 23.88 -9.82 -33.80
C ALA A 513 23.38 -11.20 -33.43
N TYR A 514 22.05 -11.41 -33.44
CA TYR A 514 21.43 -12.70 -33.22
C TYR A 514 20.36 -13.02 -34.27
N LEU A 515 20.57 -14.07 -35.07
CA LEU A 515 19.58 -14.49 -36.06
C LEU A 515 18.38 -15.22 -35.44
N LEU A 516 18.56 -15.81 -34.27
CA LEU A 516 17.48 -16.52 -33.55
C LEU A 516 16.43 -15.54 -33.00
N ASN A 517 16.84 -14.35 -32.57
CA ASN A 517 15.93 -13.30 -32.06
C ASN A 517 14.86 -12.87 -33.08
N ASN A 518 15.15 -13.01 -34.38
CA ASN A 518 14.25 -12.64 -35.47
C ASN A 518 12.96 -13.45 -35.55
N THR A 519 12.90 -14.61 -34.89
CA THR A 519 11.81 -15.55 -35.06
C THR A 519 11.28 -15.97 -33.70
N ARG A 520 9.96 -15.86 -33.52
CA ARG A 520 9.30 -16.35 -32.30
C ARG A 520 8.06 -17.15 -32.67
N SER A 521 7.82 -18.22 -31.93
CA SER A 521 6.68 -19.12 -32.11
C SER A 521 5.84 -19.19 -30.83
N ILE A 522 4.53 -19.35 -30.97
CA ILE A 522 3.60 -19.63 -29.89
C ILE A 522 2.63 -20.74 -30.31
N SER A 523 2.45 -21.73 -29.45
CA SER A 523 1.44 -22.78 -29.65
C SER A 523 0.07 -22.29 -29.18
N PHE A 524 -0.98 -22.64 -29.91
CA PHE A 524 -2.35 -22.31 -29.54
C PHE A 524 -3.33 -23.38 -30.01
N THR A 525 -4.53 -23.40 -29.41
CA THR A 525 -5.58 -24.37 -29.75
C THR A 525 -6.81 -23.65 -30.30
N VAL A 526 -7.38 -24.22 -31.35
CA VAL A 526 -8.67 -23.84 -31.89
C VAL A 526 -9.70 -24.87 -31.45
N SER A 527 -10.71 -24.43 -30.69
CA SER A 527 -11.74 -25.30 -30.12
C SER A 527 -13.01 -25.33 -30.98
N ALA A 528 -13.59 -26.51 -31.12
CA ALA A 528 -14.91 -26.68 -31.74
C ALA A 528 -16.06 -26.21 -30.82
N ALA A 529 -15.79 -26.02 -29.53
CA ALA A 529 -16.77 -25.74 -28.48
C ALA A 529 -16.96 -24.22 -28.23
N ALA A 530 -16.97 -23.42 -29.29
CA ALA A 530 -17.31 -22.01 -29.15
C ALA A 530 -18.83 -21.85 -29.02
N PRO A 531 -19.31 -21.17 -27.97
CA PRO A 531 -20.74 -20.94 -27.80
C PRO A 531 -21.28 -19.99 -28.89
N ASP A 532 -22.49 -20.26 -29.36
CA ASP A 532 -23.17 -19.39 -30.34
C ASP A 532 -23.66 -18.12 -29.65
N ALA A 533 -22.86 -17.05 -29.74
CA ALA A 533 -23.18 -15.75 -29.16
C ALA A 533 -24.16 -14.91 -29.98
N SER A 534 -24.71 -15.43 -31.09
CA SER A 534 -25.58 -14.64 -31.99
C SER A 534 -26.87 -14.13 -31.33
N ASN A 535 -27.36 -14.81 -30.29
CA ASN A 535 -28.53 -14.41 -29.51
C ASN A 535 -28.17 -13.77 -28.16
N ALA A 536 -26.89 -13.64 -27.84
CA ALA A 536 -26.42 -13.00 -26.62
C ALA A 536 -26.22 -11.50 -26.83
N SER A 537 -26.60 -10.70 -25.84
CA SER A 537 -26.46 -9.25 -25.90
C SER A 537 -26.28 -8.66 -24.51
N VAL A 538 -25.63 -7.50 -24.47
CA VAL A 538 -25.56 -6.63 -23.29
C VAL A 538 -25.98 -5.23 -23.69
N SER A 539 -26.62 -4.52 -22.77
CA SER A 539 -26.90 -3.09 -22.90
C SER A 539 -26.64 -2.42 -21.55
N VAL A 540 -26.26 -1.14 -21.58
CA VAL A 540 -26.06 -0.35 -20.38
C VAL A 540 -26.87 0.93 -20.41
N SER A 541 -27.43 1.29 -19.26
CA SER A 541 -28.17 2.53 -19.03
C SER A 541 -27.48 3.35 -17.95
N ILE A 542 -26.89 4.49 -18.32
CA ILE A 542 -26.16 5.38 -17.42
C ILE A 542 -27.03 6.63 -17.14
N PRO A 543 -27.49 6.87 -15.90
CA PRO A 543 -28.26 8.06 -15.55
C PRO A 543 -27.38 9.31 -15.51
N GLU A 544 -27.98 10.50 -15.35
CA GLU A 544 -27.22 11.73 -15.08
C GLU A 544 -26.58 11.67 -13.67
N PHE A 545 -25.33 12.15 -13.53
CA PHE A 545 -24.59 12.08 -12.27
C PHE A 545 -23.64 13.27 -12.02
N ASP A 546 -23.08 13.38 -10.80
CA ASP A 546 -22.00 14.33 -10.50
C ASP A 546 -20.67 13.80 -11.03
N GLY A 547 -20.07 14.51 -11.99
CA GLY A 547 -18.84 14.09 -12.65
C GLY A 547 -17.61 14.02 -11.73
N ARG A 548 -17.70 14.46 -10.47
CA ARG A 548 -16.64 14.28 -9.46
C ARG A 548 -16.77 12.99 -8.64
N THR A 549 -17.98 12.47 -8.45
CA THR A 549 -18.22 11.26 -7.62
C THR A 549 -18.40 9.99 -8.45
N GLY A 550 -18.55 10.14 -9.77
CA GLY A 550 -18.90 9.05 -10.67
C GLY A 550 -20.40 8.71 -10.60
N GLY A 551 -20.86 7.92 -11.57
CA GLY A 551 -22.26 7.50 -11.70
C GLY A 551 -22.37 6.00 -11.95
N TYR A 552 -23.46 5.37 -11.50
CA TYR A 552 -23.65 3.92 -11.67
C TYR A 552 -24.57 3.63 -12.86
N GLY A 553 -24.04 2.93 -13.86
CA GLY A 553 -24.81 2.42 -14.99
C GLY A 553 -25.34 1.02 -14.73
N THR A 554 -26.58 0.74 -15.14
CA THR A 554 -27.22 -0.58 -14.99
C THR A 554 -27.00 -1.43 -16.23
N LEU A 555 -26.46 -2.64 -16.05
CA LEU A 555 -26.25 -3.63 -17.10
C LEU A 555 -27.50 -4.50 -17.29
N ARG A 556 -27.86 -4.80 -18.54
CA ARG A 556 -28.94 -5.74 -18.89
C ARG A 556 -28.44 -6.74 -19.90
N PHE A 557 -28.56 -8.01 -19.56
CA PHE A 557 -28.13 -9.14 -20.39
C PHE A 557 -29.34 -9.84 -21.01
N GLY A 558 -29.18 -10.32 -22.24
CA GLY A 558 -30.14 -11.18 -22.92
C GLY A 558 -29.42 -12.37 -23.55
N GLY A 559 -29.99 -13.58 -23.43
CA GLY A 559 -29.47 -14.79 -24.09
C GLY A 559 -28.20 -15.42 -23.49
N VAL A 560 -27.61 -14.81 -22.45
CA VAL A 560 -26.33 -15.26 -21.87
C VAL A 560 -26.39 -16.62 -21.18
N ASP A 561 -27.53 -16.98 -20.57
CA ASP A 561 -27.73 -18.26 -19.87
C ASP A 561 -27.62 -19.49 -20.80
N SER A 562 -27.74 -19.28 -22.11
CA SER A 562 -27.69 -20.34 -23.12
C SER A 562 -26.30 -20.55 -23.73
N LEU A 563 -25.33 -19.70 -23.39
CA LEU A 563 -23.98 -19.76 -23.95
C LEU A 563 -23.24 -21.02 -23.49
N TYR A 564 -23.31 -21.32 -22.20
CA TYR A 564 -22.54 -22.40 -21.60
C TYR A 564 -23.45 -23.47 -20.96
N PRO A 565 -22.95 -24.71 -20.80
CA PRO A 565 -23.67 -25.74 -20.05
C PRO A 565 -24.04 -25.25 -18.65
N ALA A 566 -25.20 -25.67 -18.15
CA ALA A 566 -25.66 -25.29 -16.80
C ALA A 566 -24.64 -25.71 -15.73
N GLY A 567 -24.30 -24.78 -14.83
CA GLY A 567 -23.29 -24.99 -13.80
C GLY A 567 -21.84 -24.68 -14.22
N THR A 568 -21.61 -24.19 -15.44
CA THR A 568 -20.31 -23.66 -15.83
C THR A 568 -20.00 -22.43 -14.99
N GLU A 569 -18.87 -22.45 -14.29
CA GLU A 569 -18.39 -21.31 -13.52
C GLU A 569 -17.76 -20.27 -14.46
N LEU A 570 -18.22 -19.02 -14.34
CA LEU A 570 -17.85 -17.93 -15.24
C LEU A 570 -17.31 -16.76 -14.42
N THR A 571 -16.15 -16.26 -14.82
CA THR A 571 -15.71 -14.91 -14.46
C THR A 571 -16.33 -13.92 -15.42
N TRP A 572 -17.03 -12.94 -14.86
CA TRP A 572 -17.55 -11.77 -15.54
C TRP A 572 -16.52 -10.65 -15.47
N SER A 573 -16.29 -9.97 -16.58
CA SER A 573 -15.41 -8.80 -16.60
C SER A 573 -16.02 -7.68 -17.41
N VAL A 574 -16.00 -6.47 -16.89
CA VAL A 574 -16.53 -5.29 -17.57
C VAL A 574 -15.37 -4.35 -17.85
N TYR A 575 -15.20 -3.97 -19.12
CA TYR A 575 -14.19 -3.02 -19.56
C TYR A 575 -14.84 -1.76 -20.10
N GLU A 576 -14.18 -0.64 -19.86
CA GLU A 576 -14.61 0.69 -20.27
C GLU A 576 -13.52 1.34 -21.13
N LYS A 577 -13.92 1.98 -22.23
CA LYS A 577 -13.03 2.80 -23.05
C LYS A 577 -13.62 4.20 -23.22
N TYR A 578 -12.86 5.21 -22.80
CA TYR A 578 -13.27 6.61 -22.84
C TYR A 578 -12.75 7.28 -24.11
N ASP A 579 -13.54 8.16 -24.72
CA ASP A 579 -13.14 8.90 -25.92
C ASP A 579 -12.21 10.08 -25.57
N SER A 580 -10.92 9.80 -25.28
CA SER A 580 -9.89 10.78 -24.92
C SER A 580 -8.50 10.39 -25.42
N VAL A 581 -7.72 11.38 -25.86
CA VAL A 581 -6.30 11.21 -26.26
C VAL A 581 -5.42 10.77 -25.08
N LEU A 582 -5.82 11.09 -23.85
CA LEU A 582 -5.07 10.72 -22.64
C LEU A 582 -5.42 9.31 -22.11
N TYR A 583 -6.52 8.72 -22.58
CA TYR A 583 -7.08 7.46 -22.07
C TYR A 583 -7.68 6.63 -23.21
N ASP A 584 -6.86 6.33 -24.23
CA ASP A 584 -7.29 5.57 -25.42
C ASP A 584 -7.27 4.04 -25.20
N ASP A 585 -6.93 3.57 -24.00
CA ASP A 585 -6.92 2.14 -23.67
C ASP A 585 -8.16 1.71 -22.88
N TRP A 586 -8.40 0.39 -22.86
CA TRP A 586 -9.48 -0.21 -22.09
C TRP A 586 -9.10 -0.34 -20.63
N VAL A 587 -10.03 0.05 -19.74
CA VAL A 587 -9.87 -0.02 -18.28
C VAL A 587 -10.82 -1.07 -17.72
N LEU A 588 -10.37 -1.87 -16.75
CA LEU A 588 -11.19 -2.89 -16.10
C LEU A 588 -12.04 -2.26 -14.98
N ALA A 589 -13.35 -2.22 -15.17
CA ALA A 589 -14.29 -1.62 -14.22
C ALA A 589 -14.92 -2.63 -13.23
N TYR A 590 -14.97 -3.91 -13.61
CA TYR A 590 -15.51 -4.98 -12.75
C TYR A 590 -14.91 -6.32 -13.12
N GLN A 591 -14.66 -7.18 -12.12
CA GLN A 591 -14.27 -8.56 -12.33
C GLN A 591 -14.74 -9.45 -11.16
N GLY A 592 -15.34 -10.60 -11.45
CA GLY A 592 -15.74 -11.56 -10.42
C GLY A 592 -16.65 -12.69 -10.92
N TYR A 593 -16.96 -13.65 -10.04
CA TYR A 593 -17.89 -14.74 -10.37
C TYR A 593 -19.36 -14.32 -10.43
N GLN A 594 -19.70 -13.22 -9.78
CA GLN A 594 -21.07 -12.70 -9.79
C GLN A 594 -21.32 -11.95 -11.10
N GLN A 595 -22.48 -12.18 -11.69
CA GLN A 595 -22.93 -11.38 -12.83
C GLN A 595 -23.19 -9.94 -12.35
N PRO A 596 -22.52 -8.92 -12.93
CA PRO A 596 -22.66 -7.55 -12.46
C PRO A 596 -24.02 -6.96 -12.86
N GLU A 597 -24.73 -6.38 -11.89
CA GLU A 597 -25.97 -5.63 -12.15
C GLU A 597 -25.69 -4.16 -12.53
N SER A 598 -24.59 -3.61 -12.03
CA SER A 598 -24.15 -2.23 -12.29
C SER A 598 -22.64 -2.07 -12.25
N VAL A 599 -22.17 -0.97 -12.84
CA VAL A 599 -20.75 -0.55 -12.90
C VAL A 599 -20.66 0.95 -12.72
N ARG A 600 -19.57 1.44 -12.13
CA ARG A 600 -19.32 2.86 -11.88
C ARG A 600 -18.55 3.48 -13.03
N TYR A 601 -19.08 4.57 -13.56
CA TYR A 601 -18.53 5.37 -14.65
C TYR A 601 -18.00 6.71 -14.16
N GLU A 602 -16.95 7.20 -14.79
CA GLU A 602 -16.31 8.47 -14.45
C GLU A 602 -16.74 9.63 -15.36
N GLY A 603 -16.89 10.83 -14.77
CA GLY A 603 -17.30 12.03 -15.50
C GLY A 603 -16.14 12.74 -16.20
N MET A 604 -15.43 12.06 -17.09
CA MET A 604 -14.18 12.56 -17.70
C MET A 604 -14.33 12.99 -19.17
N THR A 605 -15.15 12.30 -19.96
CA THR A 605 -15.31 12.53 -21.40
C THR A 605 -16.78 12.61 -21.80
N THR A 606 -17.08 12.82 -23.07
CA THR A 606 -18.49 12.92 -23.53
C THR A 606 -19.17 11.57 -23.76
N ALA A 607 -18.40 10.49 -23.88
CA ALA A 607 -18.90 9.15 -24.13
C ALA A 607 -17.94 8.06 -23.63
N VAL A 608 -18.52 6.89 -23.34
CA VAL A 608 -17.81 5.67 -22.93
C VAL A 608 -18.32 4.50 -23.78
N ARG A 609 -17.44 3.55 -24.11
CA ARG A 609 -17.82 2.24 -24.67
C ARG A 609 -17.67 1.20 -23.59
N THR A 610 -18.67 0.33 -23.43
CA THR A 610 -18.67 -0.74 -22.42
C THR A 610 -18.64 -2.11 -23.09
N LEU A 611 -17.73 -2.97 -22.63
CA LEU A 611 -17.57 -4.34 -23.11
C LEU A 611 -17.70 -5.31 -21.94
N VAL A 612 -18.40 -6.42 -22.12
CA VAL A 612 -18.46 -7.50 -21.13
C VAL A 612 -17.82 -8.76 -21.68
N VAL A 613 -16.93 -9.35 -20.91
CA VAL A 613 -16.25 -10.61 -21.23
C VAL A 613 -16.72 -11.68 -20.26
N LEU A 614 -17.21 -12.79 -20.79
CA LEU A 614 -17.59 -13.98 -20.04
C LEU A 614 -16.47 -15.01 -20.23
N ARG A 615 -15.78 -15.34 -19.15
CA ARG A 615 -14.62 -16.24 -19.14
C ARG A 615 -14.92 -17.48 -18.33
N PRO A 616 -15.00 -18.66 -18.96
CA PRO A 616 -15.05 -19.91 -18.22
C PRO A 616 -13.80 -20.12 -17.38
N VAL A 617 -13.96 -20.65 -16.16
CA VAL A 617 -12.83 -21.13 -15.35
C VAL A 617 -12.18 -22.35 -16.00
N ASP A 618 -12.96 -23.17 -16.71
CA ASP A 618 -12.44 -24.25 -17.56
C ASP A 618 -11.77 -23.67 -18.82
N PRO A 619 -10.43 -23.75 -18.93
CA PRO A 619 -9.70 -23.14 -20.04
C PRO A 619 -9.98 -23.81 -21.39
N SER A 620 -10.62 -24.98 -21.42
CA SER A 620 -11.00 -25.67 -22.67
C SER A 620 -12.19 -25.03 -23.39
N LEU A 621 -12.95 -24.17 -22.69
CA LEU A 621 -14.10 -23.46 -23.21
C LEU A 621 -13.71 -22.07 -23.72
N ALA A 622 -14.28 -21.64 -24.85
CA ALA A 622 -13.98 -20.33 -25.42
C ALA A 622 -14.67 -19.19 -24.65
N CYS A 623 -13.98 -18.06 -24.51
CA CYS A 623 -14.54 -16.83 -23.96
C CYS A 623 -15.56 -16.19 -24.92
N VAL A 624 -16.55 -15.49 -24.37
CA VAL A 624 -17.51 -14.67 -25.14
C VAL A 624 -17.34 -13.21 -24.78
N THR A 625 -17.33 -12.36 -25.80
CA THR A 625 -17.25 -10.91 -25.64
C THR A 625 -18.53 -10.27 -26.18
N LEU A 626 -19.18 -9.43 -25.37
CA LEU A 626 -20.42 -8.71 -25.68
C LEU A 626 -20.17 -7.20 -25.62
N ASP A 627 -20.50 -6.49 -26.70
CA ASP A 627 -20.34 -5.04 -26.81
C ASP A 627 -21.67 -4.34 -26.51
N ALA A 628 -21.70 -3.48 -25.50
CA ALA A 628 -22.87 -2.66 -25.20
C ALA A 628 -23.02 -1.48 -26.17
N GLY A 629 -21.99 -1.20 -26.99
CA GLY A 629 -21.86 -0.03 -27.83
C GLY A 629 -21.30 1.18 -27.07
N SER A 630 -21.29 2.34 -27.72
CA SER A 630 -20.92 3.61 -27.09
C SER A 630 -22.16 4.30 -26.50
N GLN A 631 -22.03 4.78 -25.26
CA GLN A 631 -23.05 5.54 -24.54
C GLN A 631 -22.56 6.94 -24.24
N LYS A 632 -23.47 7.90 -24.37
CA LYS A 632 -23.22 9.28 -23.97
C LYS A 632 -23.17 9.38 -22.45
N LEU A 633 -22.15 10.04 -21.92
CA LEU A 633 -22.05 10.37 -20.50
C LEU A 633 -22.74 11.70 -20.24
N LEU A 634 -23.69 11.72 -19.30
CA LEU A 634 -24.41 12.92 -18.88
C LEU A 634 -24.01 13.24 -17.44
N TYR A 635 -23.20 14.26 -17.24
CA TYR A 635 -22.80 14.68 -15.91
C TYR A 635 -22.59 16.19 -15.82
N HIS A 636 -22.61 16.71 -14.59
CA HIS A 636 -22.23 18.09 -14.29
C HIS A 636 -20.85 18.14 -13.63
N ARG A 637 -19.95 18.99 -14.16
CA ARG A 637 -18.58 19.15 -13.63
C ARG A 637 -18.05 20.54 -13.94
N VAL A 638 -17.84 21.33 -12.89
CA VAL A 638 -17.23 22.67 -12.95
C VAL A 638 -15.98 22.70 -12.08
N TYR A 639 -14.94 23.36 -12.56
CA TYR A 639 -13.74 23.68 -11.81
C TYR A 639 -13.69 25.17 -11.52
N THR A 640 -13.30 25.50 -10.29
CA THR A 640 -12.93 26.84 -9.85
C THR A 640 -11.52 26.72 -9.29
N LEU A 641 -10.57 27.43 -9.86
CA LEU A 641 -9.15 27.30 -9.54
C LEU A 641 -8.51 28.69 -9.42
N ALA A 642 -7.54 28.83 -8.52
CA ALA A 642 -6.77 30.07 -8.39
C ALA A 642 -5.94 30.28 -9.67
N ALA A 643 -5.88 31.52 -10.15
CA ALA A 643 -5.06 31.87 -11.31
C ALA A 643 -3.60 32.12 -10.88
N ASP A 644 -2.66 32.02 -11.81
CA ASP A 644 -1.22 32.23 -11.55
C ASP A 644 -0.90 33.63 -11.02
N ASP A 645 -1.72 34.63 -11.36
CA ASP A 645 -1.59 36.02 -10.92
C ASP A 645 -2.38 36.33 -9.63
N ASN A 646 -2.85 35.31 -8.92
CA ASN A 646 -3.52 35.46 -7.64
C ASN A 646 -2.54 35.78 -6.50
N THR A 647 -2.91 36.70 -5.61
CA THR A 647 -2.12 37.01 -4.41
C THR A 647 -2.50 36.08 -3.26
N GLY A 648 -1.72 35.03 -3.03
CA GLY A 648 -1.99 34.01 -2.00
C GLY A 648 -2.00 34.52 -0.54
N ILE A 649 -1.30 35.62 -0.25
CA ILE A 649 -1.31 36.31 1.04
C ILE A 649 -1.25 37.81 0.77
N CYS A 650 -2.33 38.54 1.06
CA CYS A 650 -2.39 39.98 0.85
C CYS A 650 -1.77 40.76 2.03
N SER A 651 -1.27 41.96 1.73
CA SER A 651 -0.85 42.92 2.74
C SER A 651 -2.01 43.31 3.65
N ALA A 652 -1.69 43.61 4.91
CA ALA A 652 -2.70 44.08 5.84
C ALA A 652 -3.23 45.47 5.42
N ILE A 653 -4.53 45.68 5.58
CA ILE A 653 -5.19 46.96 5.34
C ILE A 653 -5.62 47.60 6.66
N ALA A 654 -5.75 48.92 6.69
CA ALA A 654 -6.30 49.62 7.85
C ALA A 654 -7.83 49.46 7.91
N TYR A 655 -8.41 49.46 9.10
CA TYR A 655 -9.86 49.50 9.28
C TYR A 655 -10.46 50.70 8.51
N GLY A 656 -11.53 50.43 7.74
CA GLY A 656 -12.17 51.39 6.84
C GLY A 656 -11.59 51.44 5.42
N GLN A 657 -10.49 50.73 5.12
CA GLN A 657 -10.02 50.54 3.75
C GLN A 657 -10.75 49.39 3.05
N ASN A 658 -10.96 49.53 1.75
CA ASN A 658 -11.71 48.60 0.90
C ASN A 658 -11.00 48.29 -0.43
N THR A 659 -9.69 48.50 -0.47
CA THR A 659 -8.83 48.30 -1.65
C THR A 659 -7.51 47.69 -1.19
N LEU A 660 -6.99 46.71 -1.95
CA LEU A 660 -5.71 46.05 -1.67
C LEU A 660 -4.51 46.96 -1.98
N ALA A 661 -3.31 46.53 -1.57
CA ALA A 661 -2.09 47.24 -1.92
C ALA A 661 -1.84 47.21 -3.44
N ALA A 662 -1.07 48.18 -3.93
CA ALA A 662 -0.77 48.29 -5.35
C ALA A 662 -0.05 47.01 -5.86
N GLY A 663 -0.65 46.34 -6.86
CA GLY A 663 -0.15 45.09 -7.43
C GLY A 663 -0.73 43.82 -6.82
N GLU A 664 -1.52 43.91 -5.74
CA GLU A 664 -2.22 42.76 -5.14
C GLU A 664 -3.64 42.63 -5.71
N GLN A 665 -4.10 41.39 -5.84
CA GLN A 665 -5.43 41.05 -6.35
C GLN A 665 -5.86 39.64 -5.96
N PHE A 666 -7.17 39.43 -5.86
CA PHE A 666 -7.79 38.10 -5.84
C PHE A 666 -8.05 37.69 -7.29
N SER A 667 -7.54 36.54 -7.72
CA SER A 667 -7.63 36.09 -9.11
C SER A 667 -7.96 34.61 -9.22
N PHE A 668 -8.95 34.26 -10.03
CA PHE A 668 -9.38 32.88 -10.24
C PHE A 668 -10.04 32.68 -11.59
N TYR A 669 -10.04 31.44 -12.05
CA TYR A 669 -10.71 31.05 -13.29
C TYR A 669 -11.66 29.88 -13.07
N ILE A 670 -12.55 29.72 -14.05
CA ILE A 670 -13.64 28.75 -14.05
C ILE A 670 -13.54 27.96 -15.35
N SER A 671 -13.67 26.64 -15.27
CA SER A 671 -13.72 25.76 -16.44
C SER A 671 -14.94 24.85 -16.37
N ASN A 672 -15.67 24.72 -17.47
CA ASN A 672 -16.88 23.89 -17.56
C ASN A 672 -16.64 22.60 -18.34
N PHE A 673 -16.92 21.46 -17.72
CA PHE A 673 -16.89 20.13 -18.35
C PHE A 673 -18.24 19.40 -18.25
N THR A 674 -19.32 20.13 -18.03
CA THR A 674 -20.68 19.59 -17.96
C THR A 674 -21.16 19.11 -19.33
N THR A 675 -21.76 17.92 -19.39
CA THR A 675 -22.27 17.29 -20.62
C THR A 675 -23.79 17.06 -20.62
N CYS A 676 -24.44 17.13 -19.45
CA CYS A 676 -25.89 16.93 -19.32
C CYS A 676 -26.73 18.05 -19.95
N THR A 677 -26.14 19.23 -20.16
CA THR A 677 -26.74 20.37 -20.87
C THR A 677 -25.74 20.95 -21.90
N PRO A 678 -26.22 21.55 -23.03
CA PRO A 678 -25.32 22.18 -24.01
C PRO A 678 -24.48 23.33 -23.45
N SER A 679 -24.97 24.01 -22.41
CA SER A 679 -24.27 25.13 -21.75
C SER A 679 -24.84 25.35 -20.36
N ILE A 680 -24.03 25.88 -19.45
CA ILE A 680 -24.42 26.34 -18.11
C ILE A 680 -24.27 27.87 -18.00
N THR A 681 -24.92 28.46 -17.01
CA THR A 681 -24.79 29.87 -16.65
C THR A 681 -24.05 29.97 -15.33
N VAL A 682 -22.84 30.53 -15.36
CA VAL A 682 -22.00 30.66 -14.17
C VAL A 682 -21.91 32.13 -13.76
N THR A 683 -22.08 32.41 -12.48
CA THR A 683 -21.85 33.73 -11.88
C THR A 683 -20.63 33.65 -10.97
N PRO A 684 -19.51 34.32 -11.32
CA PRO A 684 -18.34 34.37 -10.46
C PRO A 684 -18.59 35.32 -9.28
N ALA A 685 -18.09 34.99 -8.09
CA ALA A 685 -18.15 35.83 -6.91
C ALA A 685 -16.87 35.71 -6.08
N VAL A 686 -16.60 36.71 -5.24
CA VAL A 686 -15.56 36.68 -4.21
C VAL A 686 -16.21 37.04 -2.89
N TYR A 687 -15.98 36.21 -1.87
CA TYR A 687 -16.44 36.47 -0.52
C TYR A 687 -15.31 36.25 0.49
N ALA A 688 -15.42 36.93 1.62
CA ALA A 688 -14.56 36.74 2.77
C ALA A 688 -15.30 35.94 3.84
N ILE A 689 -14.60 35.02 4.49
CA ILE A 689 -15.01 34.40 5.74
C ILE A 689 -14.15 35.01 6.84
N ARG A 690 -14.80 35.66 7.80
CA ARG A 690 -14.10 36.22 8.96
C ARG A 690 -13.67 35.09 9.89
N SER A 691 -12.38 35.00 10.22
CA SER A 691 -11.84 33.89 11.04
C SER A 691 -12.39 33.83 12.46
N SER A 692 -13.03 34.90 12.94
CA SER A 692 -13.48 35.05 14.31
C SER A 692 -14.86 34.40 14.53
N ASP A 693 -15.77 34.51 13.58
CA ASP A 693 -17.16 34.05 13.71
C ASP A 693 -17.71 33.40 12.44
N ASN A 694 -16.87 33.19 11.44
CA ASN A 694 -17.20 32.65 10.12
C ASN A 694 -18.30 33.43 9.42
N LEU A 695 -18.44 34.71 9.76
CA LEU A 695 -19.36 35.56 9.03
C LEU A 695 -18.90 35.65 7.58
N ARG A 696 -19.76 35.17 6.68
CA ARG A 696 -19.60 35.33 5.25
C ARG A 696 -19.96 36.76 4.86
N ILE A 697 -19.01 37.43 4.19
CA ILE A 697 -19.14 38.79 3.69
C ILE A 697 -18.87 38.76 2.18
N ASP A 698 -19.90 38.99 1.37
CA ASP A 698 -19.74 39.07 -0.07
C ASP A 698 -18.95 40.34 -0.44
N LEU A 699 -17.77 40.18 -1.06
CA LEU A 699 -16.91 41.29 -1.47
C LEU A 699 -17.21 41.75 -2.89
N TRP A 700 -17.46 40.80 -3.79
CA TRP A 700 -17.70 41.07 -5.20
C TRP A 700 -18.57 39.99 -5.85
N ARG A 701 -19.37 40.40 -6.84
CA ARG A 701 -20.16 39.50 -7.69
C ARG A 701 -20.05 39.99 -9.14
N GLY A 702 -19.57 39.12 -10.02
CA GLY A 702 -19.42 39.41 -11.44
C GLY A 702 -20.71 39.20 -12.24
N GLU A 703 -20.62 39.46 -13.55
CA GLU A 703 -21.71 39.18 -14.47
C GLU A 703 -21.86 37.69 -14.74
N ALA A 704 -23.11 37.24 -14.89
CA ALA A 704 -23.41 35.86 -15.27
C ALA A 704 -22.94 35.60 -16.71
N MET A 705 -22.17 34.52 -16.89
CA MET A 705 -21.60 34.12 -18.17
C MET A 705 -22.09 32.75 -18.59
N ARG A 706 -22.44 32.61 -19.87
CA ARG A 706 -22.88 31.34 -20.44
C ARG A 706 -21.64 30.58 -20.93
N MET A 707 -21.45 29.35 -20.45
CA MET A 707 -20.30 28.51 -20.74
C MET A 707 -20.71 27.18 -21.37
N ALA A 708 -20.17 26.85 -22.55
CA ALA A 708 -20.28 25.54 -23.18
C ALA A 708 -19.26 24.55 -22.60
N TYR A 709 -19.37 23.27 -22.98
CA TYR A 709 -18.39 22.24 -22.60
C TYR A 709 -16.98 22.61 -23.13
N GLY A 710 -15.97 22.51 -22.27
CA GLY A 710 -14.58 22.82 -22.57
C GLY A 710 -14.22 24.31 -22.50
N GLU A 711 -15.18 25.21 -22.32
CA GLU A 711 -14.88 26.63 -22.16
C GLU A 711 -14.28 26.93 -20.79
N SER A 712 -13.31 27.85 -20.78
CA SER A 712 -12.59 28.28 -19.58
C SER A 712 -12.30 29.77 -19.60
N THR A 713 -12.31 30.40 -18.43
CA THR A 713 -11.84 31.77 -18.22
C THR A 713 -10.35 31.85 -17.88
N GLU A 714 -9.59 30.76 -17.98
CA GLU A 714 -8.15 30.73 -17.64
C GLU A 714 -7.34 31.81 -18.38
N ASN A 715 -7.65 32.06 -19.65
CA ASN A 715 -6.99 33.12 -20.43
C ASN A 715 -7.47 34.55 -20.09
N ALA A 716 -8.58 34.68 -19.36
CA ALA A 716 -9.11 35.95 -18.87
C ALA A 716 -9.72 35.80 -17.45
N PRO A 717 -8.90 35.59 -16.41
CA PRO A 717 -9.36 35.33 -15.04
C PRO A 717 -10.22 36.46 -14.45
N CYS A 718 -11.10 36.10 -13.52
CA CYS A 718 -11.86 37.04 -12.71
C CYS A 718 -10.93 37.69 -11.68
N ARG A 719 -10.80 39.02 -11.72
CA ARG A 719 -9.88 39.80 -10.87
C ARG A 719 -10.62 40.79 -9.99
N VAL A 720 -10.29 40.82 -8.71
CA VAL A 720 -10.86 41.74 -7.72
C VAL A 720 -9.74 42.33 -6.87
N ALA A 721 -9.65 43.66 -6.83
CA ALA A 721 -8.69 44.39 -5.99
C ALA A 721 -9.36 45.40 -5.04
N SER A 722 -10.67 45.62 -5.17
CA SER A 722 -11.45 46.51 -4.31
C SER A 722 -12.90 46.07 -4.20
N TRP A 723 -13.57 46.50 -3.14
CA TRP A 723 -14.96 46.13 -2.81
C TRP A 723 -15.68 47.27 -2.06
N SER A 724 -16.96 47.10 -1.75
CA SER A 724 -17.76 48.09 -1.00
C SER A 724 -18.14 47.66 0.42
N ALA A 725 -18.08 46.36 0.74
CA ALA A 725 -18.39 45.85 2.07
C ALA A 725 -17.40 46.36 3.13
N GLU A 726 -17.91 46.70 4.31
CA GLU A 726 -17.07 47.05 5.45
C GLU A 726 -16.50 45.76 6.07
N LEU A 727 -15.19 45.76 6.33
CA LEU A 727 -14.53 44.70 7.08
C LEU A 727 -14.08 45.25 8.43
N LEU A 728 -14.60 44.68 9.51
CA LEU A 728 -14.17 44.98 10.88
C LEU A 728 -12.72 44.50 11.10
N PRO A 729 -11.98 45.06 12.08
CA PRO A 729 -10.65 44.58 12.42
C PRO A 729 -10.64 43.07 12.69
N GLY A 730 -9.79 42.33 11.98
CA GLY A 730 -9.88 40.87 11.96
C GLY A 730 -9.06 40.23 10.85
N GLN A 731 -8.86 38.92 10.95
CA GLN A 731 -8.31 38.10 9.89
C GLN A 731 -9.46 37.49 9.07
N TYR A 732 -9.27 37.42 7.75
CA TYR A 732 -10.25 36.89 6.80
C TYR A 732 -9.60 35.87 5.86
N ALA A 733 -10.31 34.78 5.56
CA ALA A 733 -10.02 33.90 4.44
C ALA A 733 -10.85 34.33 3.24
N ILE A 734 -10.24 34.44 2.06
CA ILE A 734 -10.88 34.94 0.85
C ILE A 734 -11.08 33.80 -0.13
N TYR A 735 -12.28 33.67 -0.67
CA TYR A 735 -12.66 32.60 -1.59
C TYR A 735 -13.20 33.17 -2.90
N GLY A 736 -12.82 32.54 -4.01
CA GLY A 736 -13.46 32.68 -5.31
C GLY A 736 -14.52 31.61 -5.46
N GLU A 737 -15.68 31.96 -5.99
CA GLU A 737 -16.84 31.08 -6.12
C GLU A 737 -17.40 31.16 -7.54
N ALA A 738 -17.77 30.00 -8.08
CA ALA A 738 -18.56 29.85 -9.29
C ALA A 738 -19.94 29.34 -8.89
N VAL A 739 -20.99 30.18 -9.02
CA VAL A 739 -22.38 29.79 -8.75
C VAL A 739 -23.09 29.46 -10.06
N TYR A 740 -23.74 28.31 -10.16
CA TYR A 740 -24.38 27.81 -11.38
C TYR A 740 -25.58 26.92 -11.05
N GLU A 741 -26.27 26.40 -12.08
CA GLU A 741 -27.58 25.74 -11.93
C GLU A 741 -27.57 24.49 -11.04
N TYR A 742 -26.41 23.84 -10.87
CA TYR A 742 -26.25 22.61 -10.09
C TYR A 742 -25.53 22.84 -8.74
N GLY A 743 -25.31 24.10 -8.33
CA GLY A 743 -24.71 24.45 -7.04
C GLY A 743 -23.63 25.53 -7.14
N SER A 744 -22.66 25.50 -6.22
CA SER A 744 -21.47 26.36 -6.28
C SER A 744 -20.17 25.58 -6.12
N LYS A 745 -19.09 26.11 -6.68
CA LYS A 745 -17.71 25.60 -6.52
C LYS A 745 -16.79 26.72 -6.09
N THR A 746 -16.10 26.50 -4.97
CA THR A 746 -15.24 27.50 -4.33
C THR A 746 -13.77 27.12 -4.42
N VAL A 747 -12.90 28.11 -4.34
CA VAL A 747 -11.46 27.95 -4.21
C VAL A 747 -10.92 29.02 -3.26
N LYS A 748 -10.05 28.63 -2.34
CA LYS A 748 -9.38 29.58 -1.46
C LYS A 748 -8.36 30.39 -2.26
N LEU A 749 -8.48 31.71 -2.22
CA LEU A 749 -7.62 32.65 -2.93
C LEU A 749 -6.55 33.24 -2.04
N SER A 750 -6.92 33.71 -0.84
CA SER A 750 -5.99 34.46 -0.01
C SER A 750 -6.35 34.48 1.46
N THR A 751 -5.49 35.10 2.26
CA THR A 751 -5.78 35.59 3.61
C THR A 751 -5.54 37.09 3.67
N LEU A 752 -6.47 37.84 4.29
CA LEU A 752 -6.41 39.30 4.45
C LEU A 752 -6.51 39.68 5.92
N GLN A 753 -5.65 40.59 6.37
CA GLN A 753 -5.67 41.15 7.72
C GLN A 753 -6.17 42.59 7.70
N VAL A 754 -7.14 42.92 8.57
CA VAL A 754 -7.62 44.29 8.81
C VAL A 754 -7.14 44.76 10.19
N ASN A 755 -6.40 45.86 10.24
CA ASN A 755 -5.75 46.37 11.46
C ASN A 755 -6.51 47.55 12.09
N ALA A 756 -6.61 47.54 13.42
CA ALA A 756 -7.09 48.68 14.22
C ALA A 756 -5.92 49.57 14.67
N ASP A 757 -6.13 50.89 14.73
CA ASP A 757 -5.17 51.90 15.18
C ASP A 757 -5.27 52.21 16.69
N LYS A 758 -6.33 51.74 17.37
CA LYS A 758 -6.58 51.90 18.82
C LYS A 758 -7.14 50.60 19.44
N PRO A 759 -7.01 50.40 20.77
CA PRO A 759 -7.67 49.31 21.47
C PRO A 759 -9.19 49.35 21.23
N PHE A 760 -9.73 48.23 20.77
CA PHE A 760 -11.12 48.04 20.37
C PHE A 760 -11.66 46.79 21.05
N VAL A 761 -12.88 46.87 21.57
CA VAL A 761 -13.63 45.72 22.08
C VAL A 761 -15.08 45.83 21.64
N SER A 762 -15.61 44.76 21.09
CA SER A 762 -17.04 44.61 20.84
C SER A 762 -17.55 43.29 21.41
N ALA A 763 -18.82 43.29 21.82
CA ALA A 763 -19.52 42.05 22.12
C ALA A 763 -19.94 41.39 20.80
N GLY A 764 -19.53 40.15 20.60
CA GLY A 764 -19.99 39.26 19.54
C GLY A 764 -21.07 38.32 20.07
N THR A 765 -20.93 37.03 19.74
CA THR A 765 -21.88 35.97 20.15
C THR A 765 -22.09 35.95 21.66
N THR A 766 -23.34 36.04 22.11
CA THR A 766 -23.72 35.90 23.52
C THR A 766 -24.68 34.73 23.66
N PHE A 767 -24.44 33.87 24.64
CA PHE A 767 -25.24 32.66 24.84
C PHE A 767 -25.38 32.32 26.32
N ARG A 768 -26.49 31.66 26.68
CA ARG A 768 -26.87 31.44 28.07
C ARG A 768 -27.42 30.04 28.29
N GLY A 769 -26.94 29.41 29.37
CA GLY A 769 -27.51 28.17 29.90
C GLY A 769 -28.23 28.39 31.22
N SER A 770 -28.52 27.31 31.93
CA SER A 770 -29.34 27.35 33.14
C SER A 770 -28.64 28.06 34.30
N ASN A 771 -27.29 28.02 34.33
CA ASN A 771 -26.49 28.53 35.46
C ASN A 771 -25.44 29.59 35.08
N ARG A 772 -25.21 29.84 33.78
CA ARG A 772 -24.17 30.75 33.29
C ARG A 772 -24.62 31.54 32.07
N CYS A 773 -24.03 32.72 31.90
CA CYS A 773 -24.08 33.52 30.67
C CYS A 773 -22.65 33.72 30.16
N ALA A 774 -22.45 33.56 28.86
CA ALA A 774 -21.16 33.72 28.20
C ALA A 774 -21.27 34.75 27.07
N VAL A 775 -20.23 35.56 26.93
CA VAL A 775 -20.10 36.60 25.90
C VAL A 775 -18.73 36.43 25.24
N VAL A 776 -18.75 36.33 23.92
CA VAL A 776 -17.54 36.37 23.10
C VAL A 776 -17.20 37.83 22.84
N LEU A 777 -16.01 38.24 23.24
CA LEU A 777 -15.46 39.57 22.98
C LEU A 777 -14.56 39.52 21.75
N GLU A 778 -14.72 40.45 20.81
CA GLU A 778 -13.74 40.72 19.76
C GLU A 778 -12.84 41.85 20.22
N CYS A 779 -11.58 41.54 20.53
CA CYS A 779 -10.60 42.47 21.07
C CYS A 779 -9.53 42.75 20.02
N ALA A 780 -9.14 44.00 19.82
CA ALA A 780 -7.95 44.35 19.06
C ALA A 780 -7.18 45.43 19.80
N ALA A 781 -5.85 45.37 19.81
CA ALA A 781 -5.01 46.40 20.39
C ALA A 781 -3.67 46.48 19.66
N ALA A 782 -2.94 47.57 19.89
CA ALA A 782 -1.52 47.64 19.55
C ALA A 782 -0.70 46.65 20.40
N GLU A 783 0.56 46.44 20.03
CA GLU A 783 1.48 45.57 20.77
C GLU A 783 1.57 45.99 22.26
N GLY A 784 1.43 45.02 23.17
CA GLY A 784 1.39 45.26 24.62
C GLY A 784 0.30 44.48 25.36
N SER A 785 0.16 44.72 26.67
CA SER A 785 -0.89 44.14 27.51
C SER A 785 -2.08 45.11 27.59
N ALA A 786 -3.29 44.62 27.33
CA ALA A 786 -4.53 45.35 27.59
C ALA A 786 -5.52 44.45 28.33
N GLU A 787 -6.25 45.02 29.29
CA GLU A 787 -7.28 44.29 30.05
C GLU A 787 -8.64 44.53 29.42
N PHE A 788 -9.31 43.44 29.06
CA PHE A 788 -10.66 43.44 28.51
C PHE A 788 -11.58 42.74 29.48
N GLY A 789 -12.83 43.18 29.56
CA GLY A 789 -13.77 42.52 30.45
C GLY A 789 -15.22 42.81 30.17
N ILE A 790 -16.04 42.16 30.98
CA ILE A 790 -17.48 42.31 31.04
C ILE A 790 -17.83 42.85 32.41
N GLU A 791 -18.58 43.94 32.43
CA GLU A 791 -19.29 44.38 33.61
C GLU A 791 -20.76 43.95 33.49
N TYR A 792 -21.28 43.28 34.52
CA TYR A 792 -22.64 42.73 34.51
C TYR A 792 -23.42 43.07 35.78
N ARG A 793 -24.76 42.97 35.69
CA ARG A 793 -25.68 43.14 36.82
C ARG A 793 -26.92 42.28 36.66
N LYS A 794 -27.45 41.80 37.78
CA LYS A 794 -28.77 41.18 37.87
C LYS A 794 -29.85 42.26 37.91
N ALA A 795 -30.99 42.03 37.27
CA ALA A 795 -32.12 42.96 37.30
C ALA A 795 -32.54 43.26 38.75
N GLY A 796 -32.59 44.55 39.11
CA GLY A 796 -32.90 45.02 40.46
C GLY A 796 -31.70 45.13 41.42
N GLN A 797 -30.48 44.78 41.00
CA GLN A 797 -29.24 44.96 41.77
C GLN A 797 -28.54 46.27 41.36
N GLU A 798 -28.22 47.14 42.33
CA GLU A 798 -27.52 48.41 42.06
C GLU A 798 -26.00 48.25 41.87
N GLN A 799 -25.39 47.23 42.48
CA GLN A 799 -23.97 46.95 42.35
C GLN A 799 -23.67 46.06 41.13
N THR A 800 -22.68 46.45 40.34
CA THR A 800 -22.16 45.68 39.21
C THR A 800 -21.02 44.77 39.65
N GLU A 801 -20.87 43.66 38.94
CA GLU A 801 -19.76 42.71 39.08
C GLU A 801 -18.93 42.71 37.79
N ARG A 802 -17.67 42.28 37.87
CA ARG A 802 -16.75 42.27 36.71
C ARG A 802 -16.07 40.93 36.55
N VAL A 803 -15.93 40.53 35.29
CA VAL A 803 -15.01 39.47 34.86
C VAL A 803 -14.07 40.11 33.85
N SER A 804 -12.77 39.99 34.07
CA SER A 804 -11.76 40.54 33.16
C SER A 804 -10.66 39.53 32.86
N PHE A 805 -9.95 39.80 31.78
CA PHE A 805 -8.79 39.05 31.35
C PHE A 805 -7.75 39.99 30.73
N SER A 806 -6.52 39.89 31.19
CA SER A 806 -5.38 40.62 30.61
C SER A 806 -4.82 39.85 29.42
N ALA A 807 -4.98 40.41 28.23
CA ALA A 807 -4.47 39.82 27.00
C ALA A 807 -3.19 40.54 26.54
N ASN A 808 -2.14 39.76 26.25
CA ASN A 808 -0.91 40.25 25.62
C ASN A 808 -1.01 40.13 24.09
N PHE A 809 -0.64 41.20 23.39
CA PHE A 809 -0.60 41.27 21.93
C PHE A 809 0.85 41.41 21.47
N ASP A 810 1.33 40.43 20.69
CA ASP A 810 2.71 40.40 20.17
C ASP A 810 2.90 41.27 18.90
N SER A 811 1.83 41.89 18.39
CA SER A 811 1.76 42.82 17.23
C SER A 811 0.32 43.35 17.12
N VAL A 812 0.03 44.35 16.25
CA VAL A 812 -1.34 44.82 15.98
C VAL A 812 -2.18 43.67 15.44
N LYS A 813 -2.89 42.95 16.32
CA LYS A 813 -3.67 41.75 16.02
C LYS A 813 -4.97 41.79 16.80
N SER A 814 -6.03 41.25 16.19
CA SER A 814 -7.28 40.95 16.87
C SER A 814 -7.20 39.59 17.58
N ARG A 815 -7.81 39.46 18.74
CA ARG A 815 -8.04 38.21 19.49
C ARG A 815 -9.50 38.15 19.92
N GLN A 816 -10.04 36.95 20.04
CA GLN A 816 -11.33 36.76 20.68
C GLN A 816 -11.13 36.28 22.13
N LEU A 817 -12.06 36.61 23.01
CA LEU A 817 -12.11 36.11 24.39
C LEU A 817 -13.52 35.61 24.71
N CYS A 818 -13.66 34.41 25.27
CA CYS A 818 -14.95 33.95 25.79
C CYS A 818 -14.98 34.14 27.30
N LEU A 819 -15.67 35.19 27.76
CA LEU A 819 -15.83 35.46 29.18
C LEU A 819 -17.24 35.10 29.62
N SER A 820 -17.38 34.63 30.85
CA SER A 820 -18.67 34.19 31.37
C SER A 820 -18.81 34.48 32.85
N PHE A 821 -20.07 34.58 33.28
CA PHE A 821 -20.44 34.86 34.67
C PHE A 821 -21.63 33.98 35.08
N LYS A 822 -21.83 33.83 36.39
CA LYS A 822 -22.95 33.08 36.95
C LYS A 822 -24.27 33.81 36.68
N ALA A 823 -25.25 33.10 36.15
CA ALA A 823 -26.55 33.67 35.82
C ALA A 823 -27.66 32.64 36.08
N ASP A 824 -28.56 32.94 37.02
CA ASP A 824 -29.67 32.05 37.37
C ASP A 824 -30.71 32.02 36.24
N ALA A 825 -31.20 30.84 35.83
CA ALA A 825 -32.19 30.70 34.75
C ALA A 825 -33.45 31.57 34.90
N GLY A 826 -33.87 31.86 36.13
CA GLY A 826 -35.10 32.59 36.45
C GLY A 826 -34.96 34.11 36.59
N ALA A 827 -33.80 34.69 36.30
CA ALA A 827 -33.55 36.13 36.48
C ALA A 827 -32.98 36.79 35.22
N ASP A 828 -33.26 38.07 35.04
CA ASP A 828 -32.70 38.86 33.94
C ASP A 828 -31.34 39.45 34.34
N TYR A 829 -30.42 39.50 33.38
CA TYR A 829 -29.08 40.08 33.56
C TYR A 829 -28.79 40.99 32.37
N SER A 830 -28.08 42.09 32.62
CA SER A 830 -27.53 42.95 31.56
C SER A 830 -26.01 43.05 31.75
N PHE A 831 -25.29 43.25 30.65
CA PHE A 831 -23.83 43.35 30.63
C PHE A 831 -23.33 44.42 29.65
N ARG A 832 -22.09 44.89 29.82
CA ARG A 832 -21.40 45.74 28.85
C ARG A 832 -19.92 45.38 28.81
N THR A 833 -19.30 45.58 27.66
CA THR A 833 -17.86 45.39 27.49
C THR A 833 -17.09 46.56 28.09
N PHE A 834 -15.85 46.32 28.52
CA PHE A 834 -14.93 47.39 28.88
C PHE A 834 -13.49 47.05 28.47
N ILE A 835 -12.68 48.08 28.31
CA ILE A 835 -11.22 47.99 28.12
C ILE A 835 -10.57 48.92 29.13
N VAL A 836 -9.54 48.43 29.83
CA VAL A 836 -8.69 49.24 30.69
C VAL A 836 -7.43 49.64 29.91
N SER A 837 -7.20 50.95 29.82
CA SER A 837 -5.95 51.56 29.34
C SER A 837 -5.19 52.18 30.52
N GLU A 838 -3.94 52.61 30.31
CA GLU A 838 -3.08 53.14 31.39
C GLU A 838 -3.72 54.27 32.22
N ASP A 839 -4.62 55.07 31.63
CA ASP A 839 -5.23 56.26 32.26
C ASP A 839 -6.77 56.24 32.40
N ASP A 840 -7.50 55.33 31.73
CA ASP A 840 -8.98 55.31 31.74
C ASP A 840 -9.58 53.94 31.37
N THR A 841 -10.84 53.70 31.78
CA THR A 841 -11.66 52.54 31.38
C THR A 841 -12.76 52.96 30.41
N THR A 842 -12.69 52.51 29.16
CA THR A 842 -13.75 52.75 28.16
C THR A 842 -14.80 51.65 28.24
N TYR A 843 -16.09 52.03 28.28
CA TYR A 843 -17.21 51.08 28.31
C TYR A 843 -17.97 51.07 26.99
N GLY A 844 -18.38 49.88 26.56
CA GLY A 844 -19.39 49.69 25.52
C GLY A 844 -20.80 49.99 26.01
N ALA A 845 -21.76 49.81 25.10
CA ALA A 845 -23.18 49.90 25.43
C ALA A 845 -23.64 48.74 26.33
N TRP A 846 -24.71 48.96 27.09
CA TRP A 846 -25.40 47.90 27.82
C TRP A 846 -26.17 47.01 26.85
N ASN A 847 -26.01 45.70 27.00
CA ASN A 847 -26.68 44.62 26.29
C ASN A 847 -27.43 43.75 27.29
N ASP A 848 -28.56 43.21 26.90
CA ASP A 848 -29.31 42.26 27.71
C ASP A 848 -28.81 40.83 27.47
N CYS A 849 -28.73 40.03 28.53
CA CYS A 849 -28.44 38.61 28.39
C CYS A 849 -29.62 37.92 27.72
N PRO A 850 -29.37 37.02 26.75
CA PRO A 850 -30.45 36.25 26.14
C PRO A 850 -31.13 35.33 27.17
N ALA A 851 -32.30 34.82 26.82
CA ALA A 851 -32.94 33.76 27.61
C ALA A 851 -32.08 32.48 27.61
N PRO A 852 -32.12 31.66 28.68
CA PRO A 852 -31.40 30.39 28.72
C PRO A 852 -31.93 29.45 27.62
N THR A 853 -31.05 29.04 26.70
CA THR A 853 -31.40 28.24 25.51
C THR A 853 -30.55 26.97 25.38
N ALA A 854 -29.61 26.75 26.30
CA ALA A 854 -28.69 25.62 26.22
C ALA A 854 -29.39 24.27 26.37
N ALA A 855 -29.10 23.35 25.45
CA ALA A 855 -29.48 21.95 25.55
C ALA A 855 -28.47 21.18 26.42
N ARG A 856 -28.95 20.21 27.21
CA ARG A 856 -28.09 19.48 28.15
C ARG A 856 -27.33 18.34 27.47
N ILE A 857 -26.01 18.33 27.56
CA ILE A 857 -25.16 17.20 27.15
C ILE A 857 -25.12 16.13 28.25
N LEU A 858 -25.26 14.87 27.85
CA LEU A 858 -25.07 13.69 28.70
C LEU A 858 -23.83 12.92 28.25
N THR A 859 -23.21 12.16 29.15
CA THR A 859 -21.97 11.40 28.87
C THR A 859 -22.18 10.10 28.09
N ASP A 860 -23.43 9.70 27.89
CA ASP A 860 -23.77 8.31 27.54
C ASP A 860 -24.19 8.14 26.07
N ALA A 861 -24.38 9.24 25.33
CA ALA A 861 -24.71 9.21 23.91
C ALA A 861 -24.39 10.55 23.21
N PRO A 862 -23.90 10.51 21.96
CA PRO A 862 -23.82 11.69 21.12
C PRO A 862 -25.19 12.34 20.90
N GLN A 863 -25.22 13.66 20.85
CA GLN A 863 -26.41 14.46 20.60
C GLN A 863 -26.28 15.18 19.27
N ASN A 864 -27.39 15.31 18.53
CA ASN A 864 -27.38 15.96 17.21
C ASN A 864 -27.67 17.46 17.33
N GLY A 865 -26.84 18.27 16.68
CA GLY A 865 -27.09 19.67 16.39
C GLY A 865 -27.46 19.89 14.93
N GLY A 866 -28.25 20.94 14.66
CA GLY A 866 -28.61 21.35 13.31
C GLY A 866 -27.57 22.29 12.68
N ALA A 867 -27.80 22.66 11.42
CA ALA A 867 -27.17 23.87 10.87
C ALA A 867 -27.65 25.08 11.70
N ASP A 868 -26.76 26.06 11.94
CA ASP A 868 -26.90 27.23 12.82
C ASP A 868 -26.30 27.08 14.24
N ALA A 869 -26.20 28.21 14.95
CA ALA A 869 -25.66 28.29 16.30
C ALA A 869 -26.53 27.52 17.31
N SER A 870 -25.99 26.47 17.93
CA SER A 870 -26.64 25.79 19.06
C SER A 870 -25.81 25.92 20.34
N VAL A 871 -26.51 26.08 21.46
CA VAL A 871 -25.89 26.22 22.77
C VAL A 871 -26.09 24.92 23.54
N TRP A 872 -25.03 24.48 24.20
CA TRP A 872 -24.99 23.24 24.97
C TRP A 872 -24.46 23.49 26.38
N GLU A 873 -24.97 22.76 27.34
CA GLU A 873 -24.61 22.85 28.76
C GLU A 873 -24.24 21.45 29.29
N PHE A 874 -23.06 21.34 29.89
CA PHE A 874 -22.58 20.13 30.55
C PHE A 874 -22.34 20.41 32.03
N THR A 875 -22.88 19.56 32.90
CA THR A 875 -22.61 19.59 34.34
C THR A 875 -21.85 18.34 34.74
N ALA A 876 -20.67 18.53 35.36
CA ALA A 876 -19.79 17.42 35.69
C ALA A 876 -20.37 16.52 36.80
N PRO A 877 -20.54 15.20 36.56
CA PRO A 877 -21.06 14.28 37.57
C PRO A 877 -20.04 13.91 38.66
N SER A 878 -18.74 14.06 38.38
CA SER A 878 -17.66 13.96 39.37
C SER A 878 -16.47 14.81 38.94
N ASP A 879 -15.50 14.96 39.82
CA ASP A 879 -14.21 15.55 39.47
C ASP A 879 -13.54 14.73 38.35
N GLY A 880 -12.96 15.41 37.37
CA GLY A 880 -12.18 14.76 36.31
C GLY A 880 -11.99 15.57 35.04
N VAL A 881 -11.20 15.00 34.12
CA VAL A 881 -11.02 15.52 32.76
C VAL A 881 -12.07 14.91 31.84
N TYR A 882 -12.81 15.79 31.17
CA TYR A 882 -13.83 15.47 30.19
C TYR A 882 -13.35 15.92 28.81
N THR A 883 -13.75 15.20 27.77
CA THR A 883 -13.44 15.50 26.37
C THR A 883 -14.72 15.79 25.61
N LEU A 884 -14.91 17.04 25.20
CA LEU A 884 -15.91 17.42 24.20
C LEU A 884 -15.41 16.98 22.82
N THR A 885 -16.22 16.21 22.11
CA THR A 885 -16.04 15.87 20.69
C THR A 885 -17.19 16.47 19.90
N VAL A 886 -16.88 17.19 18.82
CA VAL A 886 -17.85 17.70 17.84
C VAL A 886 -17.50 17.11 16.48
N GLN A 887 -18.43 16.42 15.82
CA GLN A 887 -18.20 15.70 14.56
C GLN A 887 -19.30 16.01 13.54
N GLY A 888 -18.94 16.45 12.33
CA GLY A 888 -19.91 16.87 11.28
C GLY A 888 -19.27 17.88 10.33
N ALA A 889 -19.92 18.20 9.20
CA ALA A 889 -19.35 19.08 8.17
C ALA A 889 -19.03 20.49 8.70
N GLU A 890 -18.04 21.13 8.06
CA GLU A 890 -17.48 22.47 8.30
C GLU A 890 -18.04 23.21 9.52
N THR A 891 -17.45 22.94 10.69
CA THR A 891 -17.77 23.69 11.90
C THR A 891 -17.05 25.02 11.84
N GLY A 892 -17.82 26.10 11.80
CA GLY A 892 -17.27 27.45 11.78
C GLY A 892 -16.57 27.77 13.10
N ALA A 893 -17.27 27.74 14.23
CA ALA A 893 -16.71 28.16 15.51
C ALA A 893 -17.23 27.35 16.70
N LEU A 894 -16.35 27.04 17.65
CA LEU A 894 -16.69 26.59 19.00
C LEU A 894 -16.30 27.67 20.01
N TYR A 895 -17.27 28.14 20.78
CA TYR A 895 -17.02 28.98 21.95
C TYR A 895 -17.31 28.19 23.20
N ASP A 896 -16.35 28.06 24.09
CA ASP A 896 -16.53 27.38 25.37
C ASP A 896 -16.16 28.29 26.54
N THR A 897 -16.59 27.88 27.72
CA THR A 897 -16.41 28.65 28.96
C THR A 897 -15.43 27.99 29.93
N THR A 898 -14.66 27.02 29.42
CA THR A 898 -13.61 26.28 30.15
C THR A 898 -12.22 26.84 29.85
N ASP A 899 -12.06 27.55 28.73
CA ASP A 899 -10.90 28.37 28.41
C ASP A 899 -11.33 29.81 28.11
N VAL A 900 -10.45 30.78 28.34
CA VAL A 900 -10.70 32.20 28.04
C VAL A 900 -10.44 32.51 26.56
N LEU A 901 -9.62 31.70 25.88
CA LEU A 901 -9.32 31.85 24.45
C LEU A 901 -10.18 30.89 23.61
N PRO A 902 -11.09 31.39 22.77
CA PRO A 902 -11.85 30.53 21.87
C PRO A 902 -10.95 30.00 20.75
N LYS A 903 -11.25 28.78 20.28
CA LYS A 903 -10.56 28.14 19.15
C LYS A 903 -11.60 27.81 18.08
N ALA A 904 -11.58 28.54 16.96
CA ALA A 904 -12.37 28.19 15.79
C ALA A 904 -11.92 26.84 15.20
N GLY A 905 -12.88 26.06 14.70
CA GLY A 905 -12.61 24.83 13.95
C GLY A 905 -11.97 25.16 12.60
N ARG A 906 -11.27 24.19 11.99
CA ARG A 906 -10.86 24.28 10.59
C ARG A 906 -11.88 23.54 9.72
N GLU A 907 -12.08 24.01 8.48
CA GLU A 907 -12.87 23.30 7.47
C GLU A 907 -12.48 21.81 7.41
N GLY A 908 -13.47 20.91 7.47
CA GLY A 908 -13.31 19.47 7.24
C GLY A 908 -12.82 18.59 8.41
N THR A 909 -12.86 19.02 9.68
CA THR A 909 -12.29 18.21 10.79
C THR A 909 -13.17 18.07 12.03
N MET A 910 -13.15 16.87 12.62
CA MET A 910 -13.68 16.59 13.97
C MET A 910 -12.93 17.42 15.01
N LEU A 911 -13.64 18.14 15.88
CA LEU A 911 -13.04 18.94 16.96
C LEU A 911 -13.04 18.16 18.28
N GLN A 912 -11.89 18.08 18.96
CA GLN A 912 -11.78 17.52 20.31
C GLN A 912 -11.16 18.51 21.30
N ARG A 913 -11.77 18.64 22.49
CA ARG A 913 -11.35 19.54 23.56
C ARG A 913 -11.48 18.90 24.93
N GLY A 914 -10.38 18.88 25.68
CA GLY A 914 -10.36 18.38 27.04
C GLY A 914 -10.37 19.51 28.06
N PHE A 915 -11.18 19.38 29.10
CA PHE A 915 -11.33 20.36 30.17
C PHE A 915 -11.55 19.65 31.51
N TYR A 916 -11.11 20.29 32.60
CA TYR A 916 -11.34 19.80 33.96
C TYR A 916 -12.54 20.52 34.57
N LEU A 917 -13.38 19.78 35.28
CA LEU A 917 -14.47 20.33 36.09
C LEU A 917 -14.55 19.57 37.41
N GLU A 918 -14.85 20.30 38.48
CA GLU A 918 -15.25 19.71 39.77
C GLU A 918 -16.71 19.25 39.71
N ALA A 919 -17.07 18.31 40.60
CA ALA A 919 -18.43 17.80 40.70
C ALA A 919 -19.46 18.93 40.88
N GLY A 920 -20.42 19.04 39.96
CA GLY A 920 -21.46 20.05 39.96
C GLY A 920 -21.12 21.35 39.22
N GLU A 921 -19.86 21.55 38.79
CA GLU A 921 -19.52 22.66 37.91
C GLU A 921 -20.10 22.48 36.50
N THR A 922 -20.33 23.61 35.84
CA THR A 922 -21.04 23.63 34.55
C THR A 922 -20.25 24.40 33.48
N ALA A 923 -20.12 23.80 32.31
CA ALA A 923 -19.55 24.41 31.11
C ALA A 923 -20.63 24.64 30.06
N LEU A 924 -20.57 25.81 29.42
CA LEU A 924 -21.33 26.15 28.22
C LEU A 924 -20.45 26.04 26.98
N PHE A 925 -21.06 25.53 25.91
CA PHE A 925 -20.48 25.39 24.58
C PHE A 925 -21.45 25.96 23.54
N CYS A 926 -21.02 26.89 22.71
CA CYS A 926 -21.76 27.37 21.56
C CYS A 926 -21.08 26.85 20.29
N VAL A 927 -21.79 26.03 19.52
CA VAL A 927 -21.31 25.44 18.27
C VAL A 927 -22.02 26.14 17.11
N GLN A 928 -21.24 26.75 16.22
CA GLN A 928 -21.72 27.33 14.97
C GLN A 928 -21.27 26.42 13.82
N ALA A 929 -22.22 25.79 13.13
CA ALA A 929 -21.95 24.84 12.05
C ALA A 929 -22.82 25.13 10.83
N GLU A 930 -22.28 24.88 9.63
CA GLU A 930 -22.99 25.07 8.36
C GLU A 930 -23.90 23.88 7.99
N ALA A 931 -23.74 22.75 8.68
CA ALA A 931 -24.53 21.54 8.51
C ALA A 931 -24.79 20.85 9.86
N SER A 932 -25.54 19.75 9.83
CA SER A 932 -25.76 18.92 11.02
C SER A 932 -24.45 18.34 11.56
N TYR A 933 -24.33 18.31 12.88
CA TYR A 933 -23.18 17.75 13.59
C TYR A 933 -23.65 16.93 14.80
N THR A 934 -22.74 16.14 15.36
CA THR A 934 -22.89 15.49 16.66
C THR A 934 -21.99 16.15 17.68
N VAL A 935 -22.48 16.27 18.92
CA VAL A 935 -21.73 16.70 20.08
C VAL A 935 -21.76 15.60 21.14
N GLU A 936 -20.61 15.32 21.73
CA GLU A 936 -20.46 14.30 22.75
C GLU A 936 -19.47 14.80 23.82
N VAL A 937 -19.74 14.49 25.08
CA VAL A 937 -18.76 14.69 26.16
C VAL A 937 -18.43 13.34 26.78
N THR A 938 -17.21 12.87 26.62
CA THR A 938 -16.71 11.63 27.22
C THR A 938 -15.73 11.93 28.34
N ARG A 939 -15.41 10.93 29.18
CA ARG A 939 -14.28 11.06 30.12
C ARG A 939 -12.96 10.78 29.42
N ALA A 940 -11.86 11.35 29.93
CA ALA A 940 -10.51 11.01 29.47
C ALA A 940 -10.29 9.49 29.50
N GLN A 941 -9.78 8.93 28.40
CA GLN A 941 -9.62 7.49 28.22
C GLN A 941 -8.70 6.92 29.31
N GLU A 942 -9.19 5.95 30.08
CA GLU A 942 -8.36 5.27 31.08
C GLU A 942 -7.40 4.30 30.38
N ILE A 943 -6.11 4.42 30.69
CA ILE A 943 -5.06 3.54 30.15
C ILE A 943 -4.63 2.54 31.21
N GLY A 944 -4.43 1.29 30.79
CA GLY A 944 -3.92 0.22 31.64
C GLY A 944 -2.40 0.20 31.68
N LEU A 945 -1.84 -0.33 32.78
CA LEU A 945 -0.42 -0.66 32.84
C LEU A 945 -0.09 -1.70 31.74
N CYS A 946 0.97 -1.45 30.97
CA CYS A 946 1.41 -2.27 29.83
C CYS A 946 0.36 -2.51 28.74
N SER A 947 -0.66 -1.67 28.66
CA SER A 947 -1.72 -1.74 27.63
C SER A 947 -1.63 -0.50 26.75
N PRO A 948 -0.77 -0.51 25.70
CA PRO A 948 -0.55 0.66 24.87
C PRO A 948 -1.83 1.04 24.12
N VAL A 949 -2.19 2.31 24.15
CA VAL A 949 -3.26 2.84 23.31
C VAL A 949 -2.64 3.39 22.04
N ARG A 950 -3.13 2.95 20.89
CA ARG A 950 -2.76 3.46 19.57
C ARG A 950 -3.89 4.31 19.01
N PHE A 951 -3.54 5.43 18.39
CA PHE A 951 -4.49 6.29 17.72
C PHE A 951 -3.83 7.02 16.55
N ASN A 952 -4.62 7.36 15.54
CA ASN A 952 -4.16 8.14 14.40
C ASN A 952 -4.63 9.58 14.55
N ALA A 953 -3.69 10.52 14.45
CA ALA A 953 -3.99 11.93 14.30
C ALA A 953 -4.37 12.18 12.83
N ALA A 954 -5.67 12.33 12.57
CA ALA A 954 -6.19 12.56 11.22
C ALA A 954 -5.84 13.95 10.66
N PHE A 955 -5.41 14.89 11.50
CA PHE A 955 -5.05 16.26 11.12
C PHE A 955 -4.00 16.83 12.07
N THR A 956 -3.25 17.84 11.61
CA THR A 956 -2.26 18.53 12.44
C THR A 956 -2.94 19.31 13.57
N GLY A 957 -2.44 19.15 14.80
CA GLY A 957 -3.00 19.75 16.00
C GLY A 957 -4.04 18.88 16.71
N TYR A 958 -4.17 17.61 16.33
CA TYR A 958 -5.04 16.63 17.00
C TYR A 958 -4.66 16.48 18.47
N GLU A 959 -5.66 16.35 19.35
CA GLU A 959 -5.45 16.24 20.79
C GLU A 959 -6.13 15.00 21.35
N ARG A 960 -5.47 14.32 22.29
CA ARG A 960 -6.04 13.19 23.05
C ARG A 960 -5.77 13.35 24.53
N PHE A 961 -6.73 12.89 25.34
CA PHE A 961 -6.72 13.01 26.80
C PHE A 961 -6.80 11.63 27.43
N PHE A 962 -5.88 11.35 28.33
CA PHE A 962 -5.75 10.06 28.99
C PHE A 962 -5.80 10.23 30.50
N SER A 963 -6.30 9.20 31.18
CA SER A 963 -6.20 9.07 32.63
C SER A 963 -5.50 7.77 32.99
N PHE A 964 -4.71 7.78 34.07
CA PHE A 964 -4.09 6.58 34.60
C PHE A 964 -4.32 6.54 36.11
N THR A 965 -4.83 5.41 36.60
CA THR A 965 -5.01 5.15 38.03
C THR A 965 -3.96 4.13 38.46
N ALA A 966 -3.06 4.50 39.36
CA ALA A 966 -1.95 3.62 39.78
C ALA A 966 -2.48 2.38 40.52
N PRO A 967 -2.28 1.15 40.02
CA PRO A 967 -2.79 -0.07 40.66
C PRO A 967 -2.04 -0.44 41.96
N ALA A 968 -0.81 0.05 42.12
CA ALA A 968 0.06 -0.12 43.28
C ALA A 968 0.92 1.13 43.50
N ALA A 969 1.49 1.29 44.69
CA ALA A 969 2.46 2.37 44.89
C ALA A 969 3.74 2.11 44.07
N GLY A 970 4.45 3.16 43.65
CA GLY A 970 5.78 3.06 43.06
C GLY A 970 5.99 3.93 41.82
N SER A 971 7.09 3.68 41.10
CA SER A 971 7.45 4.43 39.90
C SER A 971 6.77 3.86 38.65
N TYR A 972 6.33 4.75 37.76
CA TYR A 972 5.72 4.44 36.47
C TYR A 972 6.37 5.30 35.38
N VAL A 973 6.61 4.71 34.22
CA VAL A 973 7.20 5.38 33.06
C VAL A 973 6.14 5.50 31.98
N PHE A 974 5.85 6.74 31.57
CA PHE A 974 4.89 7.07 30.53
C PHE A 974 5.63 7.31 29.23
N HIS A 975 5.24 6.61 28.17
CA HIS A 975 5.88 6.63 26.86
C HIS A 975 4.90 7.18 25.83
N ALA A 976 5.28 8.25 25.15
CA ALA A 976 4.53 8.82 24.02
C ALA A 976 5.40 8.76 22.76
N ALA A 977 4.90 8.10 21.72
CA ALA A 977 5.58 8.00 20.42
C ALA A 977 4.65 8.37 19.28
N GLY A 978 5.23 8.87 18.19
CA GLY A 978 4.54 9.26 16.97
C GLY A 978 5.32 10.31 16.18
N GLU A 979 4.75 10.77 15.07
CA GLU A 979 5.40 11.66 14.09
C GLU A 979 6.04 12.90 14.72
N SER A 980 5.23 13.72 15.40
CA SER A 980 5.68 14.81 16.27
C SER A 980 4.54 15.23 17.18
N GLY A 981 4.80 15.53 18.45
CA GLY A 981 3.77 15.98 19.38
C GLY A 981 4.33 16.41 20.73
N TRP A 982 3.44 16.93 21.57
CA TRP A 982 3.79 17.43 22.90
C TRP A 982 2.95 16.74 23.96
N LEU A 983 3.61 16.24 25.00
CA LEU A 983 3.01 15.61 26.15
C LEU A 983 2.87 16.61 27.30
N TYR A 984 1.68 16.72 27.85
CA TYR A 984 1.32 17.55 28.99
C TYR A 984 0.73 16.69 30.10
N LYS A 985 0.91 17.10 31.35
CA LYS A 985 0.26 16.52 32.53
C LYS A 985 -0.54 17.61 33.25
N LEU A 986 -1.69 17.24 33.80
CA LEU A 986 -2.50 18.15 34.61
C LEU A 986 -1.81 18.35 35.97
N GLY A 987 -1.54 19.61 36.32
CA GLY A 987 -1.00 20.05 37.61
C GLY A 987 -2.08 20.18 38.69
N GLU A 988 -1.65 20.42 39.93
CA GLU A 988 -2.54 20.50 41.11
C GLU A 988 -3.52 21.68 41.08
N ASN A 989 -3.21 22.72 40.31
CA ASN A 989 -4.04 23.90 40.08
C ASN A 989 -4.97 23.77 38.86
N ALA A 990 -5.20 22.55 38.37
CA ALA A 990 -5.97 22.24 37.16
C ALA A 990 -5.42 22.89 35.86
N MET A 991 -4.13 23.22 35.83
CA MET A 991 -3.45 23.74 34.63
C MET A 991 -2.63 22.63 33.95
N TRP A 992 -2.61 22.65 32.60
CA TRP A 992 -1.77 21.74 31.83
C TRP A 992 -0.32 22.19 31.85
N GLU A 993 0.55 21.37 32.46
CA GLU A 993 1.99 21.60 32.49
C GLU A 993 2.65 20.87 31.31
N LEU A 994 3.50 21.58 30.57
CA LEU A 994 4.27 20.97 29.49
C LEU A 994 5.36 20.07 30.06
N TYR A 995 5.32 18.79 29.70
CA TYR A 995 6.31 17.83 30.17
C TYR A 995 7.40 17.58 29.13
N ARG A 996 7.03 17.34 27.86
CA ARG A 996 8.01 16.93 26.85
C ARG A 996 7.52 17.09 25.40
N HIS A 997 8.46 17.28 24.48
CA HIS A 997 8.29 17.10 23.03
C HIS A 997 8.78 15.71 22.61
N PHE A 998 8.04 15.03 21.73
CA PHE A 998 8.45 13.77 21.12
C PHE A 998 8.27 13.83 19.59
N SER A 999 9.07 13.07 18.85
CA SER A 999 8.96 12.96 17.38
C SER A 999 9.61 11.67 16.87
N ALA A 1000 9.33 11.30 15.62
CA ALA A 1000 9.96 10.14 14.97
C ALA A 1000 11.50 10.23 15.00
N SER A 1001 12.05 11.44 14.83
CA SER A 1001 13.49 11.73 14.91
C SER A 1001 14.07 11.80 16.33
N ARG A 1002 13.21 11.74 17.35
CA ARG A 1002 13.57 11.78 18.78
C ARG A 1002 12.72 10.76 19.53
N PRO A 1003 13.06 9.46 19.44
CA PRO A 1003 12.33 8.42 20.16
C PRO A 1003 12.31 8.73 21.66
N ASP A 1004 11.13 8.63 22.27
CA ASP A 1004 10.88 9.04 23.65
C ASP A 1004 11.67 8.18 24.64
N SER A 1005 12.35 8.83 25.60
CA SER A 1005 13.03 8.15 26.72
C SER A 1005 12.11 7.88 27.91
N GLY A 1006 10.80 8.16 27.78
CA GLY A 1006 9.79 8.02 28.81
C GLY A 1006 9.87 9.09 29.91
N VAL A 1007 8.75 9.34 30.58
CA VAL A 1007 8.64 10.22 31.75
C VAL A 1007 8.31 9.39 32.99
N SER A 1008 9.17 9.45 34.01
CA SER A 1008 8.96 8.74 35.28
C SER A 1008 8.16 9.57 36.28
N LEU A 1009 7.13 8.97 36.89
CA LEU A 1009 6.37 9.52 38.01
C LEU A 1009 6.25 8.50 39.14
N THR A 1010 6.40 8.96 40.38
CA THR A 1010 6.09 8.15 41.57
C THR A 1010 4.65 8.43 41.98
N LEU A 1011 3.84 7.37 42.08
CA LEU A 1011 2.42 7.46 42.38
C LEU A 1011 2.04 6.58 43.56
N GLU A 1012 1.08 7.04 44.37
CA GLU A 1012 0.45 6.26 45.42
C GLU A 1012 -0.63 5.33 44.85
N LYS A 1013 -0.92 4.22 45.54
CA LYS A 1013 -1.97 3.28 45.11
C LYS A 1013 -3.33 3.98 45.03
N GLY A 1014 -3.99 3.89 43.89
CA GLY A 1014 -5.27 4.54 43.60
C GLY A 1014 -5.14 6.01 43.19
N GLN A 1015 -3.93 6.60 43.19
CA GLN A 1015 -3.72 7.96 42.70
C GLN A 1015 -3.98 8.02 41.20
N ARG A 1016 -4.83 8.98 40.79
CA ARG A 1016 -5.18 9.22 39.39
C ARG A 1016 -4.44 10.44 38.85
N VAL A 1017 -3.85 10.28 37.67
CA VAL A 1017 -3.18 11.35 36.91
C VAL A 1017 -3.78 11.48 35.52
N TYR A 1018 -3.70 12.67 34.95
CA TYR A 1018 -4.24 12.98 33.61
C TYR A 1018 -3.13 13.49 32.69
N PHE A 1019 -3.18 13.02 31.45
CA PHE A 1019 -2.25 13.39 30.39
C PHE A 1019 -2.99 13.93 29.18
N ARG A 1020 -2.33 14.84 28.47
CA ARG A 1020 -2.77 15.38 27.19
C ARG A 1020 -1.63 15.25 26.19
N ILE A 1021 -1.91 14.61 25.06
CA ILE A 1021 -1.06 14.68 23.87
C ILE A 1021 -1.68 15.74 22.96
N ALA A 1022 -0.89 16.75 22.57
CA ALA A 1022 -1.36 17.87 21.75
C ALA A 1022 -0.31 18.32 20.74
N ASN A 1023 -0.71 19.23 19.84
CA ASN A 1023 0.13 19.78 18.78
C ASN A 1023 0.78 18.68 17.92
N THR A 1024 -0.01 17.64 17.61
CA THR A 1024 0.44 16.48 16.86
C THR A 1024 0.56 16.80 15.36
N ALA A 1025 1.52 16.21 14.66
CA ALA A 1025 1.50 16.08 13.20
C ALA A 1025 0.45 15.03 12.76
N ILE A 1026 0.16 14.96 11.47
CA ILE A 1026 -0.70 13.89 10.92
C ILE A 1026 0.09 12.58 10.96
N GLY A 1027 -0.50 11.52 11.51
CA GLY A 1027 0.13 10.20 11.53
C GLY A 1027 -0.28 9.35 12.72
N SER A 1028 0.50 8.30 12.97
CA SER A 1028 0.20 7.28 13.98
C SER A 1028 0.89 7.58 15.30
N TYR A 1029 0.16 7.42 16.40
CA TYR A 1029 0.64 7.70 17.76
C TYR A 1029 0.38 6.52 18.68
N SER A 1030 1.24 6.35 19.67
CA SER A 1030 1.04 5.42 20.77
C SER A 1030 1.33 6.06 22.12
N PHE A 1031 0.48 5.76 23.11
CA PHE A 1031 0.72 6.13 24.50
C PHE A 1031 0.66 4.90 25.39
N ALA A 1032 1.70 4.67 26.18
CA ALA A 1032 1.85 3.49 27.02
C ALA A 1032 2.38 3.85 28.41
N VAL A 1033 2.05 3.01 29.39
CA VAL A 1033 2.59 3.10 30.75
C VAL A 1033 3.28 1.79 31.08
N SER A 1034 4.50 1.85 31.61
CA SER A 1034 5.24 0.68 32.08
C SER A 1034 5.80 0.92 33.47
N ARG A 1035 6.32 -0.12 34.12
CA ARG A 1035 7.27 0.05 35.24
C ARG A 1035 8.67 0.33 34.69
N PRO A 1036 9.57 0.93 35.49
CA PRO A 1036 10.98 1.06 35.13
C PRO A 1036 11.61 -0.28 34.70
N ALA A 1037 12.72 -0.19 33.95
CA ALA A 1037 13.51 -1.37 33.64
C ALA A 1037 14.08 -1.99 34.93
N PRO A 1038 14.29 -3.32 34.99
CA PRO A 1038 14.91 -3.96 36.13
C PRO A 1038 16.29 -3.41 36.46
N GLU A 1039 16.53 -3.18 37.74
CA GLU A 1039 17.83 -2.82 38.28
C GLU A 1039 18.69 -4.08 38.36
N VAL A 1040 19.84 -4.06 37.69
CA VAL A 1040 20.78 -5.18 37.69
C VAL A 1040 22.11 -4.71 38.28
N SER A 1041 22.67 -5.49 39.20
CA SER A 1041 24.01 -5.24 39.76
C SER A 1041 24.80 -6.54 39.89
N VAL A 1042 26.08 -6.48 39.53
CA VAL A 1042 26.98 -7.64 39.59
C VAL A 1042 27.80 -7.59 40.88
N SER A 1043 27.79 -8.67 41.65
CA SER A 1043 28.63 -8.83 42.85
C SER A 1043 29.38 -10.17 42.83
N ASP A 1044 30.19 -10.44 43.85
CA ASP A 1044 30.85 -11.73 44.01
C ASP A 1044 29.87 -12.86 44.37
N GLU A 1045 28.64 -12.54 44.79
CA GLU A 1045 27.59 -13.50 45.11
C GLU A 1045 26.74 -13.88 43.89
N GLY A 1046 26.81 -13.10 42.81
CA GLY A 1046 26.06 -13.30 41.56
C GLY A 1046 25.56 -11.99 40.94
N VAL A 1047 24.64 -12.12 39.99
CA VAL A 1047 23.93 -11.02 39.34
C VAL A 1047 22.61 -10.79 40.10
N ASN A 1048 22.50 -9.67 40.80
CA ASN A 1048 21.28 -9.27 41.52
C ASN A 1048 20.35 -8.53 40.56
N VAL A 1049 19.10 -8.96 40.50
CA VAL A 1049 18.05 -8.37 39.66
C VAL A 1049 16.90 -7.95 40.56
N SER A 1050 16.52 -6.67 40.54
CA SER A 1050 15.39 -6.16 41.32
C SER A 1050 14.47 -5.25 40.50
N TYR A 1051 13.16 -5.41 40.66
CA TYR A 1051 12.17 -4.58 39.95
C TYR A 1051 10.77 -4.69 40.54
N ASP A 1052 9.94 -3.69 40.25
CA ASP A 1052 8.50 -3.73 40.53
C ASP A 1052 7.78 -4.45 39.37
N PRO A 1053 6.96 -5.47 39.64
CA PRO A 1053 6.27 -6.24 38.61
C PRO A 1053 5.17 -5.42 37.92
N GLU A 1054 4.89 -5.76 36.66
CA GLU A 1054 3.79 -5.18 35.89
C GLU A 1054 2.53 -6.04 35.94
N PHE A 1055 2.69 -7.35 36.18
CA PHE A 1055 1.62 -8.32 36.29
C PHE A 1055 1.79 -9.19 37.55
N THR A 1056 0.68 -9.74 38.04
CA THR A 1056 0.71 -10.87 38.97
C THR A 1056 0.83 -12.16 38.17
N GLY A 1057 1.51 -13.18 38.71
CA GLY A 1057 1.73 -14.44 37.98
C GLY A 1057 3.13 -14.98 38.22
N LEU A 1058 3.68 -15.69 37.23
CA LEU A 1058 5.02 -16.27 37.33
C LEU A 1058 6.02 -15.43 36.55
N HIS A 1059 7.11 -15.03 37.22
CA HIS A 1059 8.19 -14.27 36.58
C HIS A 1059 9.40 -15.17 36.39
N LEU A 1060 9.90 -15.27 35.15
CA LEU A 1060 11.11 -16.00 34.81
C LEU A 1060 12.24 -14.99 34.58
N ILE A 1061 13.32 -15.12 35.34
CA ILE A 1061 14.49 -14.24 35.28
C ILE A 1061 15.67 -15.11 34.86
N ALA A 1062 16.16 -14.93 33.63
CA ALA A 1062 17.20 -15.75 33.05
C ALA A 1062 18.47 -14.92 32.79
N LEU A 1063 19.62 -15.47 33.17
CA LEU A 1063 20.95 -14.95 32.93
C LEU A 1063 21.53 -15.63 31.68
N TYR A 1064 22.06 -14.84 30.76
CA TYR A 1064 22.74 -15.30 29.55
C TYR A 1064 24.18 -14.80 29.54
N ASP A 1065 25.09 -15.59 28.96
CA ASP A 1065 26.46 -15.16 28.67
C ASP A 1065 26.53 -14.29 27.40
N ALA A 1066 27.75 -13.81 27.08
CA ALA A 1066 27.99 -12.96 25.92
C ALA A 1066 27.77 -13.66 24.56
N ASP A 1067 27.76 -15.00 24.53
CA ASP A 1067 27.48 -15.79 23.34
C ASP A 1067 25.98 -16.11 23.19
N GLY A 1068 25.13 -15.58 24.10
CA GLY A 1068 23.69 -15.81 24.10
C GLY A 1068 23.26 -17.16 24.68
N ARG A 1069 24.14 -17.89 25.39
CA ARG A 1069 23.76 -19.14 26.07
C ARG A 1069 23.19 -18.86 27.45
N MET A 1070 22.09 -19.52 27.80
CA MET A 1070 21.47 -19.39 29.12
C MET A 1070 22.32 -20.07 30.19
N VAL A 1071 22.70 -19.33 31.23
CA VAL A 1071 23.60 -19.75 32.32
C VAL A 1071 22.84 -20.11 33.59
N ASP A 1072 21.82 -19.33 33.96
CA ASP A 1072 21.00 -19.55 35.15
C ASP A 1072 19.59 -18.99 34.96
N VAL A 1073 18.62 -19.52 35.70
CA VAL A 1073 17.22 -19.09 35.63
C VAL A 1073 16.52 -19.22 36.98
N GLN A 1074 15.75 -18.19 37.34
CA GLN A 1074 14.92 -18.14 38.55
C GLN A 1074 13.46 -17.93 38.20
N TYR A 1075 12.58 -18.57 38.97
CA TYR A 1075 11.13 -18.47 38.84
C TYR A 1075 10.57 -17.84 40.12
N VAL A 1076 9.93 -16.68 40.00
CA VAL A 1076 9.40 -15.90 41.13
C VAL A 1076 7.88 -15.76 40.98
N PRO A 1077 7.07 -16.38 41.85
CA PRO A 1077 5.63 -16.16 41.86
C PRO A 1077 5.28 -14.82 42.52
N VAL A 1078 4.43 -14.04 41.88
CA VAL A 1078 3.98 -12.71 42.31
C VAL A 1078 2.47 -12.74 42.52
N GLN A 1079 2.03 -12.52 43.75
CA GLN A 1079 0.60 -12.48 44.10
C GLN A 1079 0.01 -11.06 44.16
N SER A 1080 0.87 -10.03 44.21
CA SER A 1080 0.45 -8.62 44.27
C SER A 1080 1.48 -7.72 43.59
N LEU A 1081 0.99 -6.70 42.87
CA LEU A 1081 1.81 -5.65 42.25
C LEU A 1081 2.50 -4.73 43.27
N ASP A 1082 2.14 -4.83 44.55
CA ASP A 1082 2.84 -4.16 45.66
C ASP A 1082 4.16 -4.88 46.05
N THR A 1083 4.45 -6.04 45.43
CA THR A 1083 5.61 -6.87 45.76
C THR A 1083 6.82 -6.50 44.89
N ARG A 1084 7.88 -5.95 45.47
CA ARG A 1084 9.15 -5.76 44.74
C ARG A 1084 9.90 -7.10 44.62
N ILE A 1085 10.27 -7.48 43.41
CA ILE A 1085 11.03 -8.69 43.12
C ILE A 1085 12.51 -8.43 43.39
N SER A 1086 13.19 -9.42 43.97
CA SER A 1086 14.64 -9.45 44.12
C SER A 1086 15.13 -10.89 43.95
N ALA A 1087 16.03 -11.12 43.00
CA ALA A 1087 16.60 -12.44 42.69
C ALA A 1087 18.11 -12.34 42.46
N VAL A 1088 18.83 -13.41 42.78
CA VAL A 1088 20.29 -13.51 42.58
C VAL A 1088 20.57 -14.70 41.67
N LEU A 1089 21.14 -14.43 40.50
CA LEU A 1089 21.52 -15.42 39.48
C LEU A 1089 23.03 -15.69 39.56
N ARG A 1090 23.46 -16.94 39.40
CA ARG A 1090 24.87 -17.35 39.54
C ARG A 1090 25.45 -17.84 38.22
N GLY A 1091 26.69 -17.46 37.93
CA GLY A 1091 27.45 -18.05 36.83
C GLY A 1091 28.40 -17.07 36.17
N THR A 1092 27.88 -16.19 35.30
CA THR A 1092 28.67 -15.21 34.55
C THR A 1092 28.57 -13.80 35.14
N LYS A 1093 29.60 -12.98 34.92
CA LYS A 1093 29.65 -11.55 35.27
C LYS A 1093 29.49 -10.63 34.03
N THR A 1094 29.42 -11.22 32.84
CA THR A 1094 29.24 -10.53 31.55
C THR A 1094 28.14 -11.22 30.73
N GLY A 1095 27.47 -10.49 29.84
CA GLY A 1095 26.29 -10.97 29.10
C GLY A 1095 25.06 -10.12 29.42
N PHE A 1096 23.89 -10.73 29.57
CA PHE A 1096 22.64 -10.00 29.81
C PHE A 1096 21.63 -10.82 30.62
N VAL A 1097 20.69 -10.12 31.26
CA VAL A 1097 19.52 -10.71 31.94
C VAL A 1097 18.28 -10.49 31.09
N ARG A 1098 17.43 -11.50 30.95
CA ARG A 1098 16.07 -11.37 30.42
C ARG A 1098 15.03 -11.68 31.49
N VAL A 1099 14.02 -10.82 31.58
CA VAL A 1099 12.86 -10.99 32.45
C VAL A 1099 11.62 -11.25 31.61
N PHE A 1100 10.95 -12.38 31.87
CA PHE A 1100 9.65 -12.74 31.28
C PHE A 1100 8.58 -12.70 32.36
N GLN A 1101 7.43 -12.09 32.06
CA GLN A 1101 6.25 -12.10 32.91
C GLN A 1101 5.22 -13.01 32.26
N LEU A 1102 4.91 -14.13 32.91
CA LEU A 1102 4.08 -15.19 32.34
C LEU A 1102 2.68 -15.19 32.94
N ASP A 1103 1.69 -15.51 32.10
CA ASP A 1103 0.35 -15.82 32.54
C ASP A 1103 0.37 -17.03 33.50
N ALA A 1104 -0.33 -16.91 34.62
CA ALA A 1104 -0.29 -17.90 35.70
C ALA A 1104 -0.90 -19.26 35.32
N GLU A 1105 -1.79 -19.31 34.32
CA GLU A 1105 -2.47 -20.53 33.88
C GLU A 1105 -1.88 -21.10 32.59
N LYS A 1106 -1.48 -20.24 31.66
CA LYS A 1106 -1.03 -20.63 30.31
C LYS A 1106 0.48 -20.68 30.13
N ASN A 1107 1.27 -20.15 31.09
CA ASN A 1107 2.73 -19.99 30.98
C ASN A 1107 3.19 -19.23 29.71
N THR A 1108 2.30 -18.45 29.09
CA THR A 1108 2.60 -17.63 27.91
C THR A 1108 3.08 -16.24 28.35
N PRO A 1109 4.07 -15.62 27.69
CA PRO A 1109 4.48 -14.26 27.99
C PRO A 1109 3.34 -13.24 27.86
N LEU A 1110 3.14 -12.42 28.89
CA LEU A 1110 2.17 -11.31 28.90
C LEU A 1110 2.75 -10.04 28.26
N THR A 1111 4.08 -9.91 28.27
CA THR A 1111 4.82 -8.81 27.64
C THR A 1111 6.10 -9.33 26.99
N ALA A 1112 6.66 -8.52 26.09
CA ALA A 1112 8.00 -8.75 25.57
C ALA A 1112 9.01 -8.80 26.72
N ALA A 1113 10.03 -9.66 26.59
CA ALA A 1113 11.02 -9.83 27.63
C ALA A 1113 11.86 -8.55 27.80
N LYS A 1114 12.03 -8.08 29.03
CA LYS A 1114 12.93 -6.96 29.32
C LYS A 1114 14.36 -7.49 29.39
N GLN A 1115 15.22 -7.03 28.49
CA GLN A 1115 16.65 -7.38 28.47
C GLN A 1115 17.49 -6.24 29.06
N ILE A 1116 18.45 -6.59 29.91
CA ILE A 1116 19.37 -5.66 30.55
C ILE A 1116 20.78 -6.23 30.44
N GLU A 1117 21.69 -5.50 29.81
CA GLU A 1117 23.10 -5.90 29.72
C GLU A 1117 23.81 -5.76 31.06
N LEU A 1118 24.77 -6.66 31.31
CA LEU A 1118 25.65 -6.57 32.46
C LEU A 1118 26.79 -5.60 32.15
N VAL A 1119 26.80 -4.47 32.86
CA VAL A 1119 27.83 -3.41 32.75
C VAL A 1119 28.87 -3.57 33.85
#